data_AF-A0A935P3E2-F1
#
_entry.id   AF-A0A935P3E2-F1
#
_cell.length_a   1.000
_cell.length_b   1.000
_cell.length_c   1.000
_cell.angle_alpha   90.00
_cell.angle_beta   90.00
_cell.angle_gamma   90.00
#
_symmetry.space_group_name_H-M   'P 1'
#
loop_
_entity.id
_entity.type
_entity.pdbx_description
1 polymer ?
#
loop_
_entity_poly.entity_id
_entity_poly.type
_entity_poly.pdbx_seq_one_letter_code
_entity_poly.pdbx_strand_id
1 'polypeptide(L)'
;MSEQDAKDALAEWLALSALQGWKARLFGAKASASWTAAILSSLKPKAHEIEHGRLRWLLRTALPLRDDFSIIFDGEALIPAKADKGRLGRWNLGKDIVKVPKPAPSDEIEVREDNKVAATSDLRYGLHHPQLGRLTGYAEGYKDVLTEGKSKELGRSYGFFVYVRGRLVNVDDEYFGIDSNLLKHGVFARFRAVIHADGLDSELQSTRESLRDSPRIRTLRNVLHGIFNAIRPKIEEAVDSENPAKRLGRRAADTPGSLTRRPLVALAQAALEGAFRSRYLVVPPGLSKPERESFLEALRKRLETEDEFVSVVDLSTALAPDDPVAVYDATTSALRLNLLHPFVGTFIDESSSASRRQPLELFALSEVLLEAHLWQSGIKREQISEVLATRDELLRTLARQTNRRSAALIAQDLRDARNDKRRLEEQLVAAFESFGFDASAIGGSGNPDGAAYAHLGASEDGNSRRYRVTLEAKSTESDGKTITAKTVGVSGIARHRKKLQADHAVVVGASFPTRPTKGVAAALVDEIADDRAKNPGKTITLIAIDDLATLVRIAPLRHLGPSALKDLFETCSTDIQAKAWIEMAQAASTPREPFKEILETIWSEQCDDPNAVVKYAALRVALKNKPRQVRKTEEELRQLCRTMSAMAPALIKARQDSVELEVPPKKVLKAIEQATNDDSDDD
;
A
#
# COMPACT_ATOMS: atom_id res chain seq x y z
N MET A 1 -10.74 -51.57 35.68
CA MET A 1 -10.22 -50.91 36.89
C MET A 1 -11.29 -49.98 37.39
N SER A 2 -11.71 -50.11 38.65
CA SER A 2 -12.73 -49.23 39.24
C SER A 2 -12.14 -47.84 39.52
N GLU A 3 -12.99 -46.83 39.73
CA GLU A 3 -12.52 -45.50 40.13
C GLU A 3 -11.74 -45.56 41.46
N GLN A 4 -12.14 -46.46 42.36
CA GLN A 4 -11.47 -46.65 43.64
C GLN A 4 -10.08 -47.27 43.45
N ASP A 5 -9.96 -48.32 42.62
CA ASP A 5 -8.67 -48.94 42.30
C ASP A 5 -7.68 -47.92 41.71
N ALA A 6 -8.20 -47.01 40.88
CA ALA A 6 -7.42 -45.94 40.26
C ALA A 6 -6.99 -44.85 41.25
N LYS A 7 -7.84 -44.52 42.24
CA LYS A 7 -7.50 -43.60 43.35
C LYS A 7 -6.40 -44.20 44.22
N ASP A 8 -6.53 -45.48 44.55
CA ASP A 8 -5.58 -46.19 45.41
C ASP A 8 -4.22 -46.32 44.71
N ALA A 9 -4.20 -46.65 43.41
CA ALA A 9 -2.98 -46.74 42.61
C ALA A 9 -2.22 -45.41 42.46
N LEU A 10 -2.93 -44.27 42.50
CA LEU A 10 -2.35 -42.93 42.35
C LEU A 10 -2.22 -42.17 43.68
N ALA A 11 -2.59 -42.78 44.81
CA ALA A 11 -2.77 -42.09 46.09
C ALA A 11 -1.54 -41.31 46.55
N GLU A 12 -0.35 -41.91 46.47
CA GLU A 12 0.91 -41.27 46.87
C GLU A 12 1.23 -40.02 46.05
N TRP A 13 0.95 -40.06 44.74
CA TRP A 13 1.24 -38.95 43.82
C TRP A 13 0.19 -37.85 43.93
N LEU A 14 -1.09 -38.21 44.11
CA LEU A 14 -2.19 -37.26 44.28
C LEU A 14 -2.14 -36.51 45.61
N ALA A 15 -1.34 -36.99 46.57
CA ALA A 15 -1.08 -36.30 47.84
C ALA A 15 -0.10 -35.12 47.68
N LEU A 16 0.64 -35.04 46.57
CA LEU A 16 1.56 -33.93 46.29
C LEU A 16 0.80 -32.61 46.15
N SER A 17 1.28 -31.56 46.82
CA SER A 17 0.67 -30.23 46.80
C SER A 17 0.48 -29.69 45.38
N ALA A 18 1.43 -29.95 44.48
CA ALA A 18 1.37 -29.57 43.06
C ALA A 18 0.22 -30.24 42.28
N LEU A 19 -0.32 -31.37 42.75
CA LEU A 19 -1.34 -32.16 42.06
C LEU A 19 -2.72 -32.11 42.72
N GLN A 20 -2.88 -31.38 43.84
CA GLN A 20 -4.18 -31.27 44.52
C GLN A 20 -5.28 -30.70 43.62
N GLY A 21 -4.98 -29.72 42.77
CA GLY A 21 -5.94 -29.17 41.79
C GLY A 21 -6.29 -30.15 40.65
N TRP A 22 -5.41 -31.11 40.34
CA TRP A 22 -5.61 -32.12 39.30
C TRP A 22 -6.50 -33.28 39.75
N LYS A 23 -6.49 -33.60 41.06
CA LYS A 23 -7.30 -34.67 41.65
C LYS A 23 -8.79 -34.57 41.27
N ALA A 24 -9.33 -33.36 41.19
CA ALA A 24 -10.74 -33.10 40.85
C ALA A 24 -11.08 -33.30 39.37
N ARG A 25 -10.09 -33.40 38.47
CA ARG A 25 -10.29 -33.63 37.03
C ARG A 25 -10.22 -35.10 36.64
N LEU A 26 -9.51 -35.91 37.42
CA LEU A 26 -9.37 -37.35 37.20
C LEU A 26 -10.54 -38.15 37.82
N PHE A 27 -11.16 -37.61 38.87
CA PHE A 27 -12.16 -38.33 39.68
C PHE A 27 -13.40 -37.47 39.97
N GLY A 28 -14.54 -38.13 40.21
CA GLY A 28 -15.82 -37.49 40.54
C GLY A 28 -16.66 -37.06 39.34
N ALA A 29 -17.80 -36.41 39.62
CA ALA A 29 -18.86 -36.15 38.64
C ALA A 29 -18.46 -35.24 37.44
N LYS A 30 -17.31 -34.57 37.51
CA LYS A 30 -16.79 -33.71 36.44
C LYS A 30 -15.62 -34.34 35.67
N ALA A 31 -15.22 -35.57 36.01
CA ALA A 31 -14.13 -36.26 35.34
C ALA A 31 -14.54 -36.78 33.95
N SER A 32 -13.57 -36.87 33.05
CA SER A 32 -13.78 -37.51 31.74
C SER A 32 -14.09 -38.99 31.92
N ALA A 33 -14.97 -39.53 31.06
CA ALA A 33 -15.39 -40.94 31.11
C ALA A 33 -14.22 -41.95 30.96
N SER A 34 -13.11 -41.51 30.36
CA SER A 34 -11.86 -42.27 30.28
C SER A 34 -10.67 -41.33 30.31
N TRP A 35 -9.56 -41.80 30.86
CA TRP A 35 -8.28 -41.10 30.90
C TRP A 35 -7.14 -42.11 31.06
N THR A 36 -5.91 -41.65 30.81
CA THR A 36 -4.69 -42.42 31.05
C THR A 36 -3.75 -41.58 31.90
N ALA A 37 -3.18 -42.19 32.95
CA ALA A 37 -2.14 -41.56 33.76
C ALA A 37 -0.83 -42.31 33.54
N ALA A 38 0.25 -41.56 33.34
CA ALA A 38 1.60 -42.10 33.23
C ALA A 38 2.50 -41.36 34.23
N ILE A 39 3.20 -42.13 35.07
CA ILE A 39 4.18 -41.61 36.02
C ILE A 39 5.55 -42.06 35.54
N LEU A 40 6.42 -41.10 35.25
CA LEU A 40 7.79 -41.36 34.85
C LEU A 40 8.71 -41.11 36.05
N SER A 41 9.27 -42.20 36.59
CA SER A 41 10.28 -42.16 37.66
C SER A 41 11.66 -42.52 37.11
N SER A 42 12.72 -42.31 37.91
CA SER A 42 14.12 -42.60 37.52
C SER A 42 14.56 -41.84 36.26
N LEU A 43 14.25 -40.54 36.21
CA LEU A 43 14.65 -39.68 35.10
C LEU A 43 16.18 -39.62 34.98
N LYS A 44 16.69 -39.55 33.74
CA LYS A 44 18.13 -39.38 33.49
C LYS A 44 18.63 -38.06 34.09
N PRO A 45 19.93 -37.94 34.47
CA PRO A 45 20.48 -36.73 35.09
C PRO A 45 20.11 -35.42 34.37
N LYS A 46 20.12 -35.44 33.03
CA LYS A 46 19.77 -34.31 32.17
C LYS A 46 18.34 -33.78 32.37
N ALA A 47 17.42 -34.59 32.89
CA ALA A 47 16.06 -34.13 33.20
C ALA A 47 16.05 -33.12 34.36
N HIS A 48 17.00 -33.21 35.29
CA HIS A 48 17.13 -32.28 36.41
C HIS A 48 17.75 -30.92 36.00
N GLU A 49 18.31 -30.83 34.78
CA GLU A 49 18.85 -29.60 34.19
C GLU A 49 17.78 -28.82 33.41
N ILE A 50 16.56 -29.36 33.26
CA ILE A 50 15.49 -28.72 32.50
C ILE A 50 14.90 -27.57 33.31
N GLU A 51 15.15 -26.34 32.88
CA GLU A 51 14.50 -25.15 33.44
C GLU A 51 13.01 -25.11 33.08
N HIS A 52 12.13 -24.94 34.08
CA HIS A 52 10.68 -24.88 33.89
C HIS A 52 10.25 -23.83 32.85
N GLY A 53 10.88 -22.65 32.86
CA GLY A 53 10.60 -21.60 31.88
C GLY A 53 10.91 -22.02 30.44
N ARG A 54 12.05 -22.71 30.24
CA ARG A 54 12.47 -23.22 28.95
C ARG A 54 11.56 -24.34 28.45
N LEU A 55 11.13 -25.24 29.34
CA LEU A 55 10.17 -26.29 29.00
C LEU A 55 8.80 -25.71 28.64
N ARG A 56 8.28 -24.77 29.43
CA ARG A 56 7.03 -24.05 29.15
C ARG A 56 7.09 -23.38 27.76
N TRP A 57 8.18 -22.66 27.46
CA TRP A 57 8.38 -22.05 26.15
C TRP A 57 8.43 -23.09 25.02
N LEU A 58 9.12 -24.21 25.23
CA LEU A 58 9.23 -25.28 24.25
C LEU A 58 7.86 -25.93 23.96
N LEU A 59 7.08 -26.21 25.00
CA LEU A 59 5.72 -26.74 24.85
C LEU A 59 4.79 -25.75 24.15
N ARG A 60 4.83 -24.45 24.51
CA ARG A 60 4.03 -23.42 23.84
C ARG A 60 4.37 -23.26 22.36
N THR A 61 5.65 -23.36 21.99
CA THR A 61 6.11 -23.24 20.59
C THR A 61 5.80 -24.49 19.76
N ALA A 62 5.72 -25.65 20.41
CA ALA A 62 5.35 -26.93 19.82
C ALA A 62 3.82 -27.13 19.71
N LEU A 63 3.02 -26.47 20.56
CA LEU A 63 1.56 -26.62 20.58
C LEU A 63 0.91 -26.01 19.32
N PRO A 64 0.18 -26.78 18.50
CA PRO A 64 -0.58 -26.25 17.37
C PRO A 64 -1.80 -25.46 17.84
N LEU A 65 -2.34 -24.60 16.95
CA LEU A 65 -3.51 -23.78 17.24
C LEU A 65 -4.80 -24.56 16.92
N ARG A 66 -5.04 -25.61 17.71
CA ARG A 66 -6.19 -26.52 17.56
C ARG A 66 -7.15 -26.37 18.75
N ASP A 67 -8.44 -26.60 18.50
CA ASP A 67 -9.47 -26.52 19.54
C ASP A 67 -9.68 -27.86 20.26
N ASP A 68 -9.26 -28.96 19.64
CA ASP A 68 -9.42 -30.32 20.16
C ASP A 68 -8.22 -30.83 20.97
N PHE A 69 -7.18 -30.00 21.13
CA PHE A 69 -5.97 -30.36 21.86
C PHE A 69 -5.47 -29.20 22.72
N SER A 70 -5.20 -29.47 24.00
CA SER A 70 -4.64 -28.50 24.93
C SER A 70 -3.64 -29.17 25.87
N ILE A 71 -2.64 -28.39 26.31
CA ILE A 71 -1.67 -28.84 27.31
C ILE A 71 -1.90 -28.00 28.57
N ILE A 72 -2.02 -28.68 29.70
CA ILE A 72 -2.00 -28.04 31.02
C ILE A 72 -0.64 -28.35 31.64
N PHE A 73 0.13 -27.31 31.95
CA PHE A 73 1.47 -27.41 32.52
C PHE A 73 1.47 -26.74 33.89
N ASP A 74 1.84 -27.48 34.94
CA ASP A 74 1.77 -27.04 36.35
C ASP A 74 0.40 -26.48 36.75
N GLY A 75 -0.68 -27.10 36.25
CA GLY A 75 -2.06 -26.69 36.55
C GLY A 75 -2.60 -25.55 35.69
N GLU A 76 -1.76 -24.87 34.90
CA GLU A 76 -2.16 -23.78 34.01
C GLU A 76 -2.30 -24.24 32.55
N ALA A 77 -3.37 -23.81 31.87
CA ALA A 77 -3.52 -24.07 30.45
C ALA A 77 -2.48 -23.29 29.64
N LEU A 78 -1.73 -23.97 28.78
CA LEU A 78 -0.76 -23.33 27.89
C LEU A 78 -1.47 -22.73 26.67
N ILE A 79 -1.16 -21.47 26.40
CA ILE A 79 -1.58 -20.78 25.18
C ILE A 79 -0.53 -21.03 24.09
N PRO A 80 -0.91 -21.57 22.92
CA PRO A 80 0.01 -21.74 21.80
C PRO A 80 0.71 -20.44 21.43
N ALA A 81 2.01 -20.47 21.13
CA ALA A 81 2.75 -19.27 20.75
C ALA A 81 2.18 -18.60 19.48
N LYS A 82 1.50 -19.37 18.63
CA LYS A 82 0.82 -18.85 17.42
C LYS A 82 -0.42 -18.00 17.72
N ALA A 83 -0.98 -18.07 18.92
CA ALA A 83 -2.06 -17.16 19.32
C ALA A 83 -1.57 -15.69 19.39
N ASP A 84 -0.27 -15.49 19.61
CA ASP A 84 0.36 -14.17 19.72
C ASP A 84 0.64 -13.52 18.34
N LYS A 85 0.28 -14.16 17.22
CA LYS A 85 0.51 -13.69 15.84
C LYS A 85 -0.45 -12.56 15.38
N GLY A 86 -0.97 -11.80 16.35
CA GLY A 86 -1.86 -10.66 16.11
C GLY A 86 -3.16 -11.04 15.43
N ARG A 87 -4.08 -11.68 16.16
CA ARG A 87 -5.42 -11.99 15.63
C ARG A 87 -6.16 -10.70 15.28
N LEU A 88 -6.46 -10.53 13.99
CA LEU A 88 -7.17 -9.38 13.43
C LEU A 88 -8.66 -9.40 13.78
N GLY A 89 -9.23 -10.60 13.84
CA GLY A 89 -10.64 -10.79 14.16
C GLY A 89 -11.03 -12.25 14.19
N ARG A 90 -12.20 -12.48 14.77
CA ARG A 90 -12.90 -13.77 14.80
C ARG A 90 -14.35 -13.50 14.37
N TRP A 91 -14.85 -14.31 13.46
CA TRP A 91 -16.16 -14.15 12.85
C TRP A 91 -16.93 -15.47 12.92
N ASN A 92 -18.03 -15.47 13.63
CA ASN A 92 -18.85 -16.65 13.87
C ASN A 92 -19.81 -16.89 12.70
N LEU A 93 -19.94 -18.16 12.31
CA LEU A 93 -20.88 -18.58 11.26
C LEU A 93 -22.32 -18.32 11.70
N GLY A 94 -23.12 -17.73 10.82
CA GLY A 94 -24.52 -17.38 11.12
C GLY A 94 -24.71 -16.18 12.04
N LYS A 95 -23.63 -15.56 12.57
CA LYS A 95 -23.71 -14.29 13.30
C LYS A 95 -22.99 -13.17 12.55
N ASP A 96 -21.70 -13.36 12.29
CA ASP A 96 -20.85 -12.39 11.61
C ASP A 96 -20.70 -12.73 10.13
N ILE A 97 -20.72 -14.02 9.79
CA ILE A 97 -20.75 -14.54 8.42
C ILE A 97 -22.18 -15.01 8.15
N VAL A 98 -23.01 -14.07 7.70
CA VAL A 98 -24.43 -14.30 7.38
C VAL A 98 -24.63 -14.60 5.90
N LYS A 99 -23.85 -13.94 5.03
CA LYS A 99 -23.82 -14.18 3.58
C LYS A 99 -22.51 -14.84 3.20
N VAL A 100 -22.58 -15.99 2.53
CA VAL A 100 -21.40 -16.73 2.06
C VAL A 100 -21.26 -16.49 0.55
N PRO A 101 -20.21 -15.77 0.08
CA PRO A 101 -19.98 -15.52 -1.34
C PRO A 101 -19.81 -16.78 -2.20
N LYS A 102 -19.89 -16.60 -3.53
CA LYS A 102 -19.52 -17.62 -4.51
C LYS A 102 -18.12 -18.20 -4.21
N PRO A 103 -17.88 -19.49 -4.46
CA PRO A 103 -18.73 -20.44 -5.19
C PRO A 103 -19.78 -21.17 -4.34
N ALA A 104 -20.01 -20.76 -3.08
CA ALA A 104 -21.06 -21.36 -2.26
C ALA A 104 -22.44 -21.19 -2.92
N PRO A 105 -23.37 -22.16 -2.75
CA PRO A 105 -24.77 -22.00 -3.15
C PRO A 105 -25.47 -21.05 -2.17
N SER A 106 -25.14 -19.76 -2.26
CA SER A 106 -25.53 -18.73 -1.27
C SER A 106 -27.04 -18.66 -1.05
N ASP A 107 -27.82 -18.88 -2.11
CA ASP A 107 -29.28 -18.81 -2.10
C ASP A 107 -29.93 -19.98 -1.33
N GLU A 108 -29.18 -21.07 -1.10
CA GLU A 108 -29.64 -22.25 -0.35
C GLU A 108 -29.17 -22.25 1.11
N ILE A 109 -28.45 -21.20 1.55
CA ILE A 109 -27.89 -21.12 2.90
C ILE A 109 -28.74 -20.20 3.77
N GLU A 110 -29.32 -20.76 4.82
CA GLU A 110 -30.09 -20.03 5.83
C GLU A 110 -29.28 -19.84 7.11
N VAL A 111 -29.51 -18.75 7.83
CA VAL A 111 -29.00 -18.59 9.20
C VAL A 111 -29.98 -19.16 10.21
N ARG A 112 -29.49 -19.97 11.15
CA ARG A 112 -30.29 -20.52 12.25
C ARG A 112 -29.65 -20.29 13.61
N GLU A 113 -30.47 -19.93 14.58
CA GLU A 113 -30.11 -19.75 15.99
C GLU A 113 -30.69 -20.87 16.85
N ASP A 114 -29.90 -21.39 17.78
CA ASP A 114 -30.33 -22.36 18.79
C ASP A 114 -30.35 -21.72 20.18
N ASN A 115 -31.54 -21.32 20.61
CA ASN A 115 -31.76 -20.64 21.90
C ASN A 115 -31.47 -21.52 23.12
N LYS A 116 -31.31 -22.84 22.95
CA LYS A 116 -30.94 -23.76 24.05
C LYS A 116 -29.44 -23.72 24.33
N VAL A 117 -28.64 -23.21 23.39
CA VAL A 117 -27.20 -23.03 23.53
C VAL A 117 -26.93 -21.65 24.15
N ALA A 118 -25.99 -21.60 25.10
CA ALA A 118 -25.63 -20.35 25.78
C ALA A 118 -25.29 -19.23 24.78
N ALA A 119 -25.71 -18.00 25.09
CA ALA A 119 -25.50 -16.82 24.23
C ALA A 119 -24.02 -16.55 23.89
N THR A 120 -23.11 -17.01 24.74
CA THR A 120 -21.66 -16.87 24.62
C THR A 120 -20.99 -17.97 23.78
N SER A 121 -21.73 -19.01 23.37
CA SER A 121 -21.17 -20.14 22.64
C SER A 121 -21.15 -19.90 21.12
N ASP A 122 -20.03 -20.25 20.49
CA ASP A 122 -19.84 -20.18 19.04
C ASP A 122 -20.71 -21.20 18.27
N LEU A 123 -21.42 -22.08 19.00
CA LEU A 123 -22.35 -23.07 18.46
C LEU A 123 -23.81 -22.59 18.44
N ARG A 124 -24.09 -21.39 18.99
CA ARG A 124 -25.45 -20.86 19.05
C ARG A 124 -25.98 -20.48 17.68
N TYR A 125 -25.15 -19.83 16.87
CA TYR A 125 -25.48 -19.45 15.50
C TYR A 125 -24.85 -20.44 14.52
N GLY A 126 -25.54 -20.70 13.41
CA GLY A 126 -25.02 -21.59 12.38
C GLY A 126 -25.64 -21.31 11.01
N LEU A 127 -24.97 -21.80 9.99
CA LEU A 127 -25.44 -21.82 8.62
C LEU A 127 -26.14 -23.16 8.37
N HIS A 128 -27.31 -23.15 7.74
CA HIS A 128 -28.05 -24.35 7.39
C HIS A 128 -28.14 -24.48 5.89
N HIS A 129 -27.72 -25.64 5.37
CA HIS A 129 -27.87 -25.99 3.96
C HIS A 129 -28.64 -27.31 3.84
N PRO A 130 -29.64 -27.44 2.95
CA PRO A 130 -30.49 -28.63 2.86
C PRO A 130 -29.72 -29.96 2.79
N GLN A 131 -28.61 -29.98 2.05
CA GLN A 131 -27.80 -31.18 1.89
C GLN A 131 -26.75 -31.39 2.99
N LEU A 132 -26.28 -30.34 3.67
CA LEU A 132 -25.18 -30.45 4.66
C LEU A 132 -25.69 -30.46 6.10
N GLY A 133 -26.95 -30.08 6.29
CA GLY A 133 -27.52 -29.81 7.61
C GLY A 133 -26.95 -28.50 8.18
N ARG A 134 -26.85 -28.47 9.51
CA ARG A 134 -26.38 -27.29 10.25
C ARG A 134 -24.85 -27.31 10.37
N LEU A 135 -24.23 -26.22 9.92
CA LEU A 135 -22.81 -25.91 10.05
C LEU A 135 -22.64 -24.85 11.14
N THR A 136 -21.74 -25.09 12.09
CA THR A 136 -21.42 -24.13 13.16
C THR A 136 -19.91 -23.93 13.26
N GLY A 137 -19.49 -22.93 14.03
CA GLY A 137 -18.07 -22.59 14.21
C GLY A 137 -17.75 -21.18 13.74
N TYR A 138 -16.51 -20.96 13.33
CA TYR A 138 -15.99 -19.60 13.15
C TYR A 138 -14.77 -19.56 12.21
N ALA A 139 -14.47 -18.37 11.71
CA ALA A 139 -13.23 -18.08 10.98
C ALA A 139 -12.45 -16.98 11.68
N GLU A 140 -11.13 -17.04 11.58
CA GLU A 140 -10.17 -16.08 12.14
C GLU A 140 -9.17 -15.63 11.08
N GLY A 141 -8.72 -14.39 11.24
CA GLY A 141 -7.66 -13.79 10.44
C GLY A 141 -6.55 -13.29 11.33
N TYR A 142 -5.31 -13.41 10.86
CA TYR A 142 -4.11 -13.05 11.62
C TYR A 142 -3.25 -12.07 10.83
N LYS A 143 -2.50 -11.23 11.56
CA LYS A 143 -1.57 -10.27 10.98
C LYS A 143 -0.40 -11.00 10.32
N ASP A 144 0.18 -11.94 11.05
CA ASP A 144 1.34 -12.71 10.63
C ASP A 144 0.94 -14.12 10.15
N VAL A 145 1.79 -14.75 9.33
CA VAL A 145 1.54 -16.11 8.81
C VAL A 145 1.59 -17.16 9.92
N LEU A 146 0.76 -18.19 9.80
CA LEU A 146 0.62 -19.29 10.75
C LEU A 146 1.29 -20.60 10.28
N THR A 147 1.88 -20.58 9.07
CA THR A 147 2.46 -21.74 8.38
C THR A 147 3.82 -22.17 8.93
N GLU A 148 4.52 -21.29 9.65
CA GLU A 148 5.90 -21.50 10.11
C GLU A 148 6.00 -21.99 11.56
N GLY A 149 7.21 -22.34 12.00
CA GLY A 149 7.54 -22.68 13.39
C GLY A 149 7.48 -24.17 13.74
N LYS A 150 8.00 -24.51 14.93
CA LYS A 150 8.16 -25.90 15.41
C LYS A 150 6.86 -26.70 15.49
N SER A 151 5.73 -26.05 15.77
CA SER A 151 4.44 -26.73 15.80
C SER A 151 4.02 -27.32 14.46
N LYS A 152 4.60 -26.88 13.32
CA LYS A 152 4.31 -27.44 11.99
C LYS A 152 4.52 -28.96 11.93
N GLU A 153 5.55 -29.47 12.61
CA GLU A 153 5.88 -30.91 12.63
C GLU A 153 4.88 -31.73 13.47
N LEU A 154 4.14 -31.08 14.38
CA LEU A 154 3.18 -31.73 15.29
C LEU A 154 1.73 -31.52 14.87
N GLY A 155 1.45 -30.48 14.09
CA GLY A 155 0.13 -30.20 13.54
C GLY A 155 0.02 -28.81 12.92
N ARG A 156 -0.89 -28.67 11.95
CA ARG A 156 -1.16 -27.37 11.31
C ARG A 156 -1.93 -26.42 12.24
N SER A 157 -1.75 -25.12 12.00
CA SER A 157 -2.42 -24.03 12.72
C SER A 157 -3.24 -23.10 11.80
N TYR A 158 -3.32 -23.43 10.51
CA TYR A 158 -3.96 -22.61 9.48
C TYR A 158 -4.84 -23.47 8.57
N GLY A 159 -5.67 -22.82 7.76
CA GLY A 159 -6.57 -23.47 6.83
C GLY A 159 -7.88 -23.92 7.48
N PHE A 160 -8.52 -24.90 6.86
CA PHE A 160 -9.82 -25.40 7.31
C PHE A 160 -9.65 -26.55 8.30
N PHE A 161 -10.27 -26.44 9.48
CA PHE A 161 -10.38 -27.50 10.47
C PHE A 161 -11.83 -27.96 10.50
N VAL A 162 -12.10 -29.08 9.83
CA VAL A 162 -13.46 -29.62 9.70
C VAL A 162 -13.66 -30.72 10.73
N TYR A 163 -14.64 -30.53 11.61
CA TYR A 163 -15.02 -31.47 12.64
C TYR A 163 -16.35 -32.14 12.28
N VAL A 164 -16.40 -33.45 12.44
CA VAL A 164 -17.64 -34.23 12.35
C VAL A 164 -17.77 -35.03 13.64
N ARG A 165 -18.83 -34.77 14.40
CA ARG A 165 -19.09 -35.33 15.74
C ARG A 165 -17.89 -35.16 16.68
N GLY A 166 -17.29 -33.98 16.65
CA GLY A 166 -16.16 -33.60 17.51
C GLY A 166 -14.80 -34.16 17.09
N ARG A 167 -14.68 -34.90 15.98
CA ARG A 167 -13.39 -35.39 15.46
C ARG A 167 -12.95 -34.59 14.23
N LEU A 168 -11.69 -34.15 14.21
CA LEU A 168 -11.08 -33.51 13.04
C LEU A 168 -10.90 -34.54 11.91
N VAL A 169 -11.53 -34.31 10.76
CA VAL A 169 -11.57 -35.28 9.64
C VAL A 169 -10.61 -34.96 8.49
N ASN A 170 -9.81 -33.90 8.60
CA ASN A 170 -8.85 -33.50 7.57
C ASN A 170 -7.49 -33.19 8.19
N VAL A 171 -6.94 -34.14 8.94
CA VAL A 171 -5.73 -33.92 9.77
C VAL A 171 -4.59 -33.31 8.96
N ASP A 172 -4.33 -33.87 7.77
CA ASP A 172 -3.19 -33.51 6.90
C ASP A 172 -3.59 -32.73 5.63
N ASP A 173 -4.78 -32.11 5.61
CA ASP A 173 -5.27 -31.35 4.45
C ASP A 173 -5.80 -29.97 4.86
N GLU A 174 -4.93 -28.94 4.85
CA GLU A 174 -5.25 -27.50 4.95
C GLU A 174 -6.37 -27.01 4.06
N TYR A 175 -6.49 -27.57 2.86
CA TYR A 175 -7.38 -27.05 1.83
C TYR A 175 -8.73 -27.76 1.80
N PHE A 176 -8.86 -28.89 2.49
CA PHE A 176 -10.03 -29.77 2.43
C PHE A 176 -10.37 -30.18 0.99
N GLY A 177 -9.35 -30.40 0.15
CA GLY A 177 -9.47 -30.74 -1.27
C GLY A 177 -9.92 -29.58 -2.18
N ILE A 178 -9.85 -28.33 -1.72
CA ILE A 178 -9.98 -27.14 -2.58
C ILE A 178 -8.63 -26.90 -3.27
N ASP A 179 -8.63 -26.58 -4.57
CA ASP A 179 -7.40 -26.23 -5.28
C ASP A 179 -6.76 -24.97 -4.64
N SER A 180 -5.48 -25.09 -4.26
CA SER A 180 -4.74 -24.01 -3.62
C SER A 180 -4.63 -22.75 -4.49
N ASN A 181 -4.70 -22.87 -5.82
CA ASN A 181 -4.68 -21.72 -6.73
C ASN A 181 -5.92 -20.82 -6.59
N LEU A 182 -7.03 -21.39 -6.08
CA LEU A 182 -8.26 -20.63 -5.80
C LEU A 182 -8.16 -19.86 -4.47
N LEU A 183 -7.17 -20.20 -3.64
CA LEU A 183 -6.98 -19.67 -2.31
C LEU A 183 -5.66 -18.88 -2.26
N LYS A 184 -5.75 -17.56 -2.46
CA LYS A 184 -4.59 -16.66 -2.48
C LYS A 184 -3.60 -16.96 -1.34
N HIS A 185 -2.45 -17.56 -1.69
CA HIS A 185 -1.54 -18.20 -0.73
C HIS A 185 -1.14 -17.31 0.45
N GLY A 186 -0.84 -16.03 0.18
CA GLY A 186 -0.47 -15.08 1.23
C GLY A 186 -1.58 -14.81 2.25
N VAL A 187 -2.84 -14.78 1.81
CA VAL A 187 -3.99 -14.58 2.70
C VAL A 187 -4.37 -15.88 3.39
N PHE A 188 -4.31 -17.00 2.67
CA PHE A 188 -4.64 -18.32 3.22
C PHE A 188 -3.69 -18.74 4.35
N ALA A 189 -2.40 -18.40 4.25
CA ALA A 189 -1.42 -18.64 5.32
C ALA A 189 -1.73 -17.88 6.63
N ARG A 190 -2.61 -16.87 6.59
CA ARG A 190 -3.05 -16.04 7.72
C ARG A 190 -4.48 -16.35 8.17
N PHE A 191 -5.08 -17.37 7.56
CA PHE A 191 -6.48 -17.72 7.74
C PHE A 191 -6.61 -19.04 8.50
N ARG A 192 -7.60 -19.10 9.39
CA ARG A 192 -7.98 -20.31 10.11
C ARG A 192 -9.49 -20.37 10.21
N ALA A 193 -10.11 -21.49 9.85
CA ALA A 193 -11.53 -21.71 10.04
C ALA A 193 -11.79 -23.02 10.76
N VAL A 194 -12.60 -22.98 11.82
CA VAL A 194 -13.05 -24.14 12.59
C VAL A 194 -14.52 -24.35 12.29
N ILE A 195 -14.85 -25.46 11.64
CA ILE A 195 -16.19 -25.75 11.11
C ILE A 195 -16.65 -27.09 11.65
N HIS A 196 -17.81 -27.12 12.31
CA HIS A 196 -18.50 -28.33 12.73
C HIS A 196 -19.59 -28.67 11.72
N ALA A 197 -19.48 -29.85 11.10
CA ALA A 197 -20.34 -30.33 10.03
C ALA A 197 -20.93 -31.72 10.37
N ASP A 198 -21.66 -31.80 11.47
CA ASP A 198 -22.14 -33.08 12.03
C ASP A 198 -23.12 -33.84 11.12
N GLY A 199 -23.75 -33.16 10.15
CA GLY A 199 -24.62 -33.77 9.14
C GLY A 199 -23.91 -34.62 8.09
N LEU A 200 -22.57 -34.72 8.16
CA LEU A 200 -21.73 -35.53 7.27
C LEU A 200 -21.25 -36.85 7.91
N ASP A 201 -21.85 -37.26 9.03
CA ASP A 201 -21.47 -38.49 9.74
C ASP A 201 -21.61 -39.76 8.86
N SER A 202 -22.58 -39.78 7.94
CA SER A 202 -22.75 -40.85 6.95
C SER A 202 -21.59 -40.99 5.96
N GLU A 203 -20.79 -39.93 5.78
CA GLU A 203 -19.69 -39.87 4.81
C GLU A 203 -18.34 -40.25 5.43
N LEU A 204 -18.30 -40.51 6.75
CA LEU A 204 -17.08 -40.89 7.47
C LEU A 204 -16.54 -42.24 6.95
N GLN A 205 -15.25 -42.26 6.59
CA GLN A 205 -14.55 -43.51 6.31
C GLN A 205 -14.23 -44.27 7.60
N SER A 206 -13.85 -45.54 7.47
CA SER A 206 -13.56 -46.46 8.59
C SER A 206 -12.52 -45.89 9.56
N THR A 207 -11.52 -45.19 9.04
CA THR A 207 -10.45 -44.53 9.81
C THR A 207 -10.93 -43.29 10.57
N ARG A 208 -12.08 -42.72 10.15
CA ARG A 208 -12.68 -41.48 10.67
C ARG A 208 -11.75 -40.26 10.59
N GLU A 209 -10.78 -40.31 9.69
CA GLU A 209 -9.78 -39.26 9.43
C GLU A 209 -9.86 -38.73 7.99
N SER A 210 -10.90 -39.16 7.27
CA SER A 210 -11.20 -38.77 5.90
C SER A 210 -12.69 -38.99 5.62
N LEU A 211 -13.20 -38.30 4.61
CA LEU A 211 -14.57 -38.44 4.11
C LEU A 211 -14.54 -39.09 2.72
N ARG A 212 -15.59 -39.82 2.35
CA ARG A 212 -15.77 -40.29 0.97
C ARG A 212 -16.05 -39.10 0.04
N ASP A 213 -15.43 -39.06 -1.13
CA ASP A 213 -15.74 -38.01 -2.09
C ASP A 213 -17.18 -38.17 -2.58
N SER A 214 -18.02 -37.17 -2.32
CA SER A 214 -19.44 -37.20 -2.62
C SER A 214 -19.94 -35.80 -2.99
N PRO A 215 -21.13 -35.68 -3.61
CA PRO A 215 -21.72 -34.37 -3.90
C PRO A 215 -21.79 -33.46 -2.66
N ARG A 216 -22.10 -34.02 -1.49
CA ARG A 216 -22.10 -33.30 -0.21
C ARG A 216 -20.73 -32.71 0.13
N ILE A 217 -19.66 -33.46 -0.07
CA ILE A 217 -18.29 -32.95 0.17
C ILE A 217 -17.93 -31.83 -0.80
N ARG A 218 -18.31 -31.94 -2.08
CA ARG A 218 -18.13 -30.86 -3.06
C ARG A 218 -18.89 -29.59 -2.67
N THR A 219 -20.14 -29.74 -2.21
CA THR A 219 -20.92 -28.61 -1.69
C THR A 219 -20.26 -27.99 -0.45
N LEU A 220 -19.75 -28.80 0.48
CA LEU A 220 -19.01 -28.28 1.64
C LEU A 220 -17.75 -27.52 1.21
N ARG A 221 -16.96 -28.04 0.26
CA ARG A 221 -15.80 -27.32 -0.31
C ARG A 221 -16.18 -25.95 -0.85
N ASN A 222 -17.29 -25.86 -1.57
CA ASN A 222 -17.79 -24.58 -2.10
C ASN A 222 -18.18 -23.61 -0.97
N VAL A 223 -18.83 -24.11 0.10
CA VAL A 223 -19.16 -23.31 1.29
C VAL A 223 -17.89 -22.83 2.00
N LEU A 224 -16.90 -23.69 2.20
CA LEU A 224 -15.60 -23.35 2.82
C LEU A 224 -14.85 -22.28 2.00
N HIS A 225 -14.81 -22.43 0.68
CA HIS A 225 -14.24 -21.43 -0.22
C HIS A 225 -15.00 -20.10 -0.11
N GLY A 226 -16.34 -20.13 -0.07
CA GLY A 226 -17.14 -18.94 0.17
C GLY A 226 -16.82 -18.26 1.52
N ILE A 227 -16.67 -19.04 2.60
CA ILE A 227 -16.25 -18.53 3.92
C ILE A 227 -14.88 -17.84 3.83
N PHE A 228 -13.90 -18.45 3.15
CA PHE A 228 -12.62 -17.82 2.91
C PHE A 228 -12.77 -16.50 2.15
N ASN A 229 -13.58 -16.46 1.08
CA ASN A 229 -13.83 -15.24 0.30
C ASN A 229 -14.54 -14.14 1.11
N ALA A 230 -15.33 -14.49 2.12
CA ALA A 230 -15.94 -13.51 3.04
C ALA A 230 -14.91 -12.86 3.99
N ILE A 231 -13.86 -13.59 4.36
CA ILE A 231 -12.83 -13.15 5.31
C ILE A 231 -11.63 -12.53 4.62
N ARG A 232 -11.25 -13.02 3.43
CA ARG A 232 -10.14 -12.53 2.60
C ARG A 232 -10.05 -11.00 2.55
N PRO A 233 -11.10 -10.24 2.17
CA PRO A 233 -10.99 -8.78 2.08
C PRO A 233 -10.71 -8.11 3.42
N LYS A 234 -11.13 -8.69 4.55
CA LYS A 234 -10.86 -8.15 5.90
C LYS A 234 -9.39 -8.32 6.29
N ILE A 235 -8.79 -9.46 5.92
CA ILE A 235 -7.35 -9.70 6.14
C ILE A 235 -6.54 -8.80 5.22
N GLU A 236 -6.92 -8.68 3.95
CA GLU A 236 -6.24 -7.82 2.97
C GLU A 236 -6.30 -6.35 3.38
N GLU A 237 -7.46 -5.83 3.77
CA GLU A 237 -7.61 -4.45 4.26
C GLU A 237 -6.74 -4.17 5.49
N ALA A 238 -6.68 -5.11 6.44
CA ALA A 238 -5.84 -4.97 7.61
C ALA A 238 -4.35 -4.95 7.26
N VAL A 239 -3.90 -5.80 6.33
CA VAL A 239 -2.51 -5.85 5.85
C VAL A 239 -2.17 -4.61 5.01
N ASP A 240 -3.12 -4.09 4.23
CA ASP A 240 -2.92 -2.92 3.37
C ASP A 240 -2.95 -1.60 4.14
N SER A 241 -3.70 -1.54 5.24
CA SER A 241 -3.75 -0.39 6.16
C SER A 241 -2.45 -0.21 6.98
N GLU A 242 -1.55 -1.19 6.94
CA GLU A 242 -0.27 -1.13 7.64
C GLU A 242 0.70 -0.19 6.92
N ASN A 243 1.24 0.78 7.66
CA ASN A 243 2.25 1.71 7.17
C ASN A 243 3.40 0.93 6.48
N PRO A 244 3.77 1.26 5.22
CA PRO A 244 4.87 0.62 4.49
C PRO A 244 6.14 0.47 5.32
N ALA A 245 6.49 1.50 6.08
CA ALA A 245 7.68 1.51 6.93
C ALA A 245 7.63 0.45 8.04
N LYS A 246 6.50 0.33 8.75
CA LYS A 246 6.32 -0.70 9.79
C LYS A 246 6.41 -2.11 9.20
N ARG A 247 5.85 -2.31 8.02
CA ARG A 247 5.89 -3.60 7.33
C ARG A 247 7.29 -3.95 6.83
N LEU A 248 8.04 -2.98 6.30
CA LEU A 248 9.43 -3.17 5.88
C LEU A 248 10.35 -3.42 7.09
N GLY A 249 10.19 -2.60 8.14
CA GLY A 249 10.94 -2.68 9.39
C GLY A 249 10.77 -4.02 10.09
N ARG A 250 9.52 -4.50 10.22
CA ARG A 250 9.23 -5.85 10.74
C ARG A 250 9.94 -6.94 9.94
N ARG A 251 9.83 -6.95 8.61
CA ARG A 251 10.48 -7.98 7.78
C ARG A 251 12.01 -7.95 7.94
N ALA A 252 12.59 -6.76 8.04
CA ALA A 252 14.03 -6.61 8.26
C ALA A 252 14.46 -7.05 9.68
N ALA A 253 13.60 -6.83 10.69
CA ALA A 253 13.83 -7.25 12.07
C ALA A 253 13.65 -8.77 12.27
N ASP A 254 12.66 -9.37 11.61
CA ASP A 254 12.39 -10.83 11.60
C ASP A 254 13.48 -11.62 10.84
N THR A 255 14.24 -10.95 9.98
CA THR A 255 15.37 -11.54 9.27
C THR A 255 16.55 -11.73 10.25
N PRO A 256 17.35 -12.82 10.14
CA PRO A 256 18.53 -13.01 10.97
C PRO A 256 19.41 -11.75 11.01
N GLY A 257 19.78 -11.29 12.20
CA GLY A 257 20.52 -10.03 12.37
C GLY A 257 21.89 -9.99 11.67
N SER A 258 22.44 -11.15 11.27
CA SER A 258 23.63 -11.24 10.41
C SER A 258 23.38 -10.79 8.97
N LEU A 259 22.13 -10.80 8.49
CA LEU A 259 21.76 -10.37 7.14
C LEU A 259 21.31 -8.92 7.08
N THR A 260 20.94 -8.31 8.21
CA THR A 260 20.38 -6.95 8.24
C THR A 260 21.15 -6.04 9.21
N ARG A 261 21.00 -6.28 10.52
CA ARG A 261 21.47 -5.39 11.59
C ARG A 261 22.98 -5.24 11.65
N ARG A 262 23.72 -6.36 11.70
CA ARG A 262 25.19 -6.34 11.86
C ARG A 262 25.91 -5.66 10.70
N PRO A 263 25.59 -5.95 9.41
CA PRO A 263 26.18 -5.22 8.29
C PRO A 263 25.95 -3.71 8.38
N LEU A 264 24.69 -3.28 8.64
CA LEU A 264 24.35 -1.85 8.70
C LEU A 264 25.11 -1.11 9.80
N VAL A 265 25.22 -1.70 10.99
CA VAL A 265 25.98 -1.11 12.10
C VAL A 265 27.47 -1.02 11.76
N ALA A 266 28.04 -2.06 11.12
CA ALA A 266 29.44 -2.06 10.70
C ALA A 266 29.73 -0.97 9.64
N LEU A 267 28.82 -0.81 8.67
CA LEU A 267 28.93 0.24 7.65
C LEU A 267 28.78 1.64 8.28
N ALA A 268 27.82 1.83 9.19
CA ALA A 268 27.62 3.09 9.91
C ALA A 268 28.85 3.49 10.72
N GLN A 269 29.47 2.52 11.41
CA GLN A 269 30.69 2.73 12.16
C GLN A 269 31.83 3.18 11.24
N ALA A 270 32.05 2.46 10.13
CA ALA A 270 33.09 2.82 9.16
C ALA A 270 32.87 4.20 8.53
N ALA A 271 31.61 4.58 8.28
CA ALA A 271 31.25 5.90 7.77
C ALA A 271 31.54 7.01 8.79
N LEU A 272 31.17 6.81 10.06
CA LEU A 272 31.44 7.76 11.14
C LEU A 272 32.94 7.92 11.45
N GLU A 273 33.71 6.84 11.31
CA GLU A 273 35.16 6.85 11.48
C GLU A 273 35.90 7.46 10.27
N GLY A 274 35.21 7.68 9.15
CA GLY A 274 35.81 8.17 7.90
C GLY A 274 36.58 7.10 7.13
N ALA A 275 36.54 5.84 7.57
CA ALA A 275 37.18 4.70 6.92
C ALA A 275 36.52 4.36 5.57
N PHE A 276 35.22 4.62 5.45
CA PHE A 276 34.45 4.35 4.24
C PHE A 276 33.46 5.48 3.96
N ARG A 277 33.31 5.89 2.69
CA ARG A 277 32.28 6.84 2.29
C ARG A 277 31.17 6.05 1.62
N SER A 278 30.08 5.85 2.35
CA SER A 278 28.93 5.09 1.84
C SER A 278 28.15 5.88 0.78
N ARG A 279 27.62 5.14 -0.19
CA ARG A 279 26.71 5.64 -1.24
C ARG A 279 25.25 5.54 -0.81
N TYR A 280 24.87 4.48 -0.08
CA TYR A 280 23.49 4.16 0.28
C TYR A 280 23.14 4.46 1.74
N LEU A 281 24.10 4.80 2.60
CA LEU A 281 23.90 5.05 4.03
C LEU A 281 24.27 6.50 4.39
N VAL A 282 23.34 7.21 5.01
CA VAL A 282 23.58 8.54 5.59
C VAL A 282 23.77 8.43 7.09
N VAL A 283 24.86 9.01 7.59
CA VAL A 283 25.20 9.13 9.01
C VAL A 283 25.41 10.60 9.37
N PRO A 284 25.20 11.00 10.63
CA PRO A 284 25.43 12.39 11.05
C PRO A 284 26.91 12.79 10.88
N PRO A 285 27.19 13.96 10.27
CA PRO A 285 28.56 14.42 10.07
C PRO A 285 29.17 14.97 11.36
N GLY A 286 30.51 14.96 11.44
CA GLY A 286 31.24 15.77 12.43
C GLY A 286 31.13 15.34 13.89
N LEU A 287 30.61 14.14 14.18
CA LEU A 287 30.51 13.65 15.56
C LEU A 287 31.89 13.43 16.20
N SER A 288 32.03 13.79 17.47
CA SER A 288 33.15 13.42 18.33
C SER A 288 33.14 11.92 18.66
N LYS A 289 34.26 11.37 19.15
CA LYS A 289 34.35 9.93 19.46
C LYS A 289 33.27 9.44 20.45
N PRO A 290 32.98 10.13 21.58
CA PRO A 290 31.90 9.73 22.48
C PRO A 290 30.51 9.80 21.84
N GLU A 291 30.26 10.81 21.00
CA GLU A 291 28.99 10.96 20.28
C GLU A 291 28.80 9.87 19.23
N ARG A 292 29.87 9.42 18.56
CA ARG A 292 29.83 8.28 17.63
C ARG A 292 29.45 6.99 18.35
N GLU A 293 30.06 6.71 19.50
CA GLU A 293 29.74 5.51 20.30
C GLU A 293 28.28 5.53 20.78
N SER A 294 27.82 6.68 21.28
CA SER A 294 26.43 6.89 21.68
C SER A 294 25.45 6.70 20.51
N PHE A 295 25.76 7.26 19.33
CA PHE A 295 24.95 7.12 18.13
C PHE A 295 24.87 5.66 17.67
N LEU A 296 26.01 4.94 17.64
CA LEU A 296 26.04 3.54 17.23
C LEU A 296 25.24 2.66 18.19
N GLU A 297 25.29 2.94 19.48
CA GLU A 297 24.49 2.21 20.47
C GLU A 297 22.99 2.49 20.33
N ALA A 298 22.62 3.74 20.06
CA ALA A 298 21.23 4.09 19.75
C ALA A 298 20.76 3.43 18.44
N LEU A 299 21.61 3.39 17.41
CA LEU A 299 21.32 2.73 16.14
C LEU A 299 21.11 1.23 16.33
N ARG A 300 21.98 0.55 17.10
CA ARG A 300 21.80 -0.88 17.44
C ARG A 300 20.44 -1.16 18.06
N LYS A 301 20.03 -0.33 19.03
CA LYS A 301 18.72 -0.48 19.68
C LYS A 301 17.56 -0.27 18.70
N ARG A 302 17.61 0.77 17.87
CA ARG A 302 16.57 1.01 16.84
C ARG A 302 16.44 -0.15 15.86
N LEU A 303 17.57 -0.70 15.42
CA LEU A 303 17.58 -1.80 14.45
C LEU A 303 17.06 -3.12 15.04
N GLU A 304 17.06 -3.31 16.37
CA GLU A 304 16.45 -4.48 17.03
C GLU A 304 14.92 -4.33 17.20
N THR A 305 14.38 -3.12 17.05
CA THR A 305 12.94 -2.86 17.23
C THR A 305 12.21 -2.84 15.87
N GLU A 306 11.21 -3.70 15.69
CA GLU A 306 10.45 -3.84 14.42
C GLU A 306 9.99 -2.51 13.82
N ASP A 307 9.42 -1.63 14.66
CA ASP A 307 8.82 -0.35 14.25
C ASP A 307 9.87 0.78 14.06
N GLU A 308 11.12 0.57 14.47
CA GLU A 308 12.19 1.58 14.42
C GLU A 308 13.31 1.24 13.43
N PHE A 309 13.35 0.01 12.90
CA PHE A 309 14.29 -0.36 11.83
C PHE A 309 14.05 0.50 10.59
N VAL A 310 12.80 0.61 10.14
CA VAL A 310 12.38 1.58 9.12
C VAL A 310 11.20 2.34 9.69
N SER A 311 11.42 3.61 10.05
CA SER A 311 10.41 4.46 10.65
C SER A 311 9.52 5.11 9.58
N VAL A 312 10.09 5.39 8.41
CA VAL A 312 9.41 5.99 7.26
C VAL A 312 10.01 5.49 5.95
N VAL A 313 9.16 5.31 4.95
CA VAL A 313 9.54 5.13 3.55
C VAL A 313 9.07 6.37 2.79
N ASP A 314 9.99 7.11 2.20
CA ASP A 314 9.71 8.37 1.51
C ASP A 314 10.09 8.29 0.03
N LEU A 315 9.26 8.88 -0.82
CA LEU A 315 9.54 9.08 -2.23
C LEU A 315 10.23 10.43 -2.39
N SER A 316 11.56 10.41 -2.36
CA SER A 316 12.35 11.63 -2.24
C SER A 316 12.65 12.24 -3.60
N THR A 317 12.32 13.53 -3.71
CA THR A 317 12.78 14.40 -4.81
C THR A 317 14.01 15.24 -4.44
N ALA A 318 14.49 15.08 -3.20
CA ALA A 318 15.66 15.80 -2.67
C ALA A 318 16.98 15.10 -3.03
N LEU A 319 16.93 13.83 -3.43
CA LEU A 319 18.07 13.12 -4.01
C LEU A 319 18.29 13.60 -5.46
N ALA A 320 19.54 13.65 -5.89
CA ALA A 320 19.92 14.01 -7.25
C ALA A 320 19.66 12.86 -8.24
N PRO A 321 19.57 13.13 -9.55
CA PRO A 321 19.46 12.07 -10.57
C PRO A 321 20.62 11.06 -10.51
N ASP A 322 21.83 11.52 -10.15
CA ASP A 322 23.06 10.72 -10.11
C ASP A 322 23.22 9.94 -8.79
N ASP A 323 22.40 10.28 -7.79
CA ASP A 323 22.32 9.52 -6.55
C ASP A 323 21.74 8.12 -6.82
N PRO A 324 22.06 7.13 -5.96
CA PRO A 324 21.57 5.77 -6.12
C PRO A 324 20.05 5.66 -6.08
N VAL A 325 19.53 4.47 -6.42
CA VAL A 325 18.09 4.14 -6.35
C VAL A 325 17.42 4.48 -5.01
N ALA A 326 18.15 4.42 -3.90
CA ALA A 326 17.65 4.77 -2.59
C ALA A 326 18.80 5.07 -1.61
N VAL A 327 18.47 5.73 -0.50
CA VAL A 327 19.38 5.99 0.61
C VAL A 327 18.67 5.69 1.93
N TYR A 328 19.36 5.05 2.87
CA TYR A 328 18.90 4.86 4.23
C TYR A 328 19.56 5.89 5.17
N ASP A 329 18.75 6.71 5.81
CA ASP A 329 19.20 7.70 6.79
C ASP A 329 19.20 7.06 8.18
N ALA A 330 20.40 6.71 8.67
CA ALA A 330 20.58 6.07 9.96
C ALA A 330 20.23 6.98 11.15
N THR A 331 20.11 8.30 10.92
CA THR A 331 19.70 9.26 11.95
C THR A 331 18.21 9.18 12.22
N THR A 332 17.43 9.08 11.15
CA THR A 332 15.96 9.10 11.21
C THR A 332 15.31 7.74 11.02
N SER A 333 16.09 6.71 10.69
CA SER A 333 15.61 5.39 10.24
C SER A 333 14.72 5.48 8.99
N ALA A 334 14.96 6.46 8.11
CA ALA A 334 14.18 6.70 6.91
C ALA A 334 14.80 6.02 5.69
N LEU A 335 14.02 5.21 4.97
CA LEU A 335 14.39 4.74 3.63
C LEU A 335 13.84 5.72 2.59
N ARG A 336 14.72 6.45 1.91
CA ARG A 336 14.36 7.43 0.88
C ARG A 336 14.59 6.82 -0.49
N LEU A 337 13.53 6.55 -1.24
CA LEU A 337 13.62 6.11 -2.63
C LEU A 337 13.87 7.34 -3.52
N ASN A 338 14.82 7.22 -4.44
CA ASN A 338 15.17 8.30 -5.34
C ASN A 338 14.22 8.35 -6.54
N LEU A 339 13.22 9.23 -6.51
CA LEU A 339 12.28 9.40 -7.63
C LEU A 339 12.96 9.85 -8.93
N LEU A 340 14.16 10.43 -8.84
CA LEU A 340 14.91 10.91 -10.01
C LEU A 340 15.80 9.82 -10.61
N HIS A 341 15.95 8.69 -9.93
CA HIS A 341 16.66 7.56 -10.49
C HIS A 341 15.81 6.93 -11.62
N PRO A 342 16.34 6.74 -12.84
CA PRO A 342 15.58 6.24 -13.99
C PRO A 342 14.80 4.95 -13.70
N PHE A 343 15.43 4.00 -13.02
CA PHE A 343 14.79 2.74 -12.61
C PHE A 343 13.57 2.95 -11.69
N VAL A 344 13.68 3.80 -10.67
CA VAL A 344 12.57 4.07 -9.75
C VAL A 344 11.44 4.76 -10.51
N GLY A 345 11.78 5.78 -11.31
CA GLY A 345 10.81 6.50 -12.14
C GLY A 345 10.03 5.61 -13.10
N THR A 346 10.68 4.60 -13.72
CA THR A 346 10.00 3.69 -14.66
C THR A 346 8.92 2.83 -14.00
N PHE A 347 9.08 2.47 -12.73
CA PHE A 347 8.19 1.53 -12.04
C PHE A 347 7.29 2.19 -10.98
N ILE A 348 7.45 3.49 -10.72
CA ILE A 348 6.70 4.16 -9.65
C ILE A 348 5.21 4.29 -9.97
N ASP A 349 4.85 4.47 -11.25
CA ASP A 349 3.46 4.66 -11.68
C ASP A 349 2.62 3.39 -11.47
N GLU A 350 3.18 2.22 -11.80
CA GLU A 350 2.58 0.90 -11.50
C GLU A 350 2.56 0.59 -10.00
N SER A 351 3.38 1.32 -9.26
CA SER A 351 3.55 1.24 -7.81
C SER A 351 2.87 2.42 -7.09
N SER A 352 1.82 3.02 -7.65
CA SER A 352 1.17 4.20 -7.08
C SER A 352 0.50 3.94 -5.71
N SER A 353 0.06 2.70 -5.45
CA SER A 353 -0.48 2.29 -4.14
C SER A 353 0.59 1.72 -3.21
N ALA A 354 0.42 1.91 -1.90
CA ALA A 354 1.34 1.41 -0.87
C ALA A 354 1.55 -0.12 -0.92
N SER A 355 0.55 -0.89 -1.36
CA SER A 355 0.66 -2.34 -1.52
C SER A 355 1.42 -2.77 -2.77
N ARG A 356 1.36 -1.97 -3.85
CA ARG A 356 2.09 -2.23 -5.11
C ARG A 356 3.55 -1.73 -5.08
N ARG A 357 3.90 -0.77 -4.20
CA ARG A 357 5.30 -0.32 -3.98
C ARG A 357 6.21 -1.34 -3.33
N GLN A 358 5.64 -2.31 -2.63
CA GLN A 358 6.41 -3.20 -1.78
C GLN A 358 7.62 -3.87 -2.47
N PRO A 359 7.52 -4.41 -3.70
CA PRO A 359 8.68 -4.98 -4.39
C PRO A 359 9.82 -3.97 -4.57
N LEU A 360 9.49 -2.73 -4.95
CA LEU A 360 10.45 -1.66 -5.15
C LEU A 360 11.09 -1.21 -3.82
N GLU A 361 10.30 -1.14 -2.74
CA GLU A 361 10.79 -0.82 -1.39
C GLU A 361 11.76 -1.89 -0.84
N LEU A 362 11.43 -3.17 -1.04
CA LEU A 362 12.32 -4.28 -0.65
C LEU A 362 13.60 -4.29 -1.47
N PHE A 363 13.50 -4.04 -2.78
CA PHE A 363 14.66 -3.89 -3.64
C PHE A 363 15.56 -2.74 -3.18
N ALA A 364 14.97 -1.56 -2.92
CA ALA A 364 15.70 -0.40 -2.41
C ALA A 364 16.44 -0.69 -1.10
N LEU A 365 15.79 -1.32 -0.12
CA LEU A 365 16.44 -1.72 1.13
C LEU A 365 17.54 -2.76 0.89
N SER A 366 17.34 -3.68 -0.06
CA SER A 366 18.34 -4.69 -0.39
C SER A 366 19.62 -4.09 -0.98
N GLU A 367 19.53 -2.99 -1.74
CA GLU A 367 20.70 -2.28 -2.28
C GLU A 367 21.51 -1.60 -1.16
N VAL A 368 20.83 -1.03 -0.16
CA VAL A 368 21.49 -0.51 1.05
C VAL A 368 22.23 -1.64 1.78
N LEU A 369 21.56 -2.78 1.96
CA LEU A 369 22.16 -3.94 2.63
C LEU A 369 23.29 -4.56 1.82
N LEU A 370 23.24 -4.53 0.50
CA LEU A 370 24.32 -5.00 -0.37
C LEU A 370 25.63 -4.26 -0.08
N GLU A 371 25.62 -2.93 -0.05
CA GLU A 371 26.81 -2.14 0.31
C GLU A 371 27.33 -2.51 1.70
N ALA A 372 26.43 -2.64 2.67
CA ALA A 372 26.78 -2.99 4.04
C ALA A 372 27.41 -4.40 4.15
N HIS A 373 26.92 -5.36 3.37
CA HIS A 373 27.45 -6.71 3.29
C HIS A 373 28.82 -6.78 2.62
N LEU A 374 29.00 -6.05 1.52
CA LEU A 374 30.29 -5.99 0.83
C LEU A 374 31.37 -5.45 1.78
N TRP A 375 31.04 -4.40 2.55
CA TRP A 375 31.93 -3.86 3.57
C TRP A 375 32.22 -4.86 4.69
N GLN A 376 31.18 -5.47 5.26
CA GLN A 376 31.34 -6.43 6.35
C GLN A 376 32.15 -7.67 5.93
N SER A 377 32.08 -8.05 4.66
CA SER A 377 32.84 -9.17 4.09
C SER A 377 34.33 -8.84 3.87
N GLY A 378 34.77 -7.63 4.20
CA GLY A 378 36.17 -7.20 4.09
C GLY A 378 36.61 -6.91 2.66
N ILE A 379 35.67 -6.66 1.74
CA ILE A 379 36.00 -6.27 0.36
C ILE A 379 36.61 -4.87 0.38
N LYS A 380 37.63 -4.65 -0.46
CA LYS A 380 38.33 -3.36 -0.53
C LYS A 380 37.39 -2.26 -1.03
N ARG A 381 37.52 -1.06 -0.48
CA ARG A 381 36.67 0.10 -0.77
C ARG A 381 36.52 0.38 -2.26
N GLU A 382 37.62 0.29 -3.02
CA GLU A 382 37.65 0.57 -4.45
C GLU A 382 36.78 -0.44 -5.22
N GLN A 383 36.87 -1.72 -4.84
CA GLN A 383 36.08 -2.80 -5.44
C GLN A 383 34.59 -2.66 -5.10
N ILE A 384 34.27 -2.27 -3.87
CA ILE A 384 32.88 -1.98 -3.47
C ILE A 384 32.32 -0.85 -4.34
N SER A 385 33.07 0.25 -4.48
CA SER A 385 32.67 1.40 -5.30
C SER A 385 32.45 1.00 -6.76
N GLU A 386 33.31 0.17 -7.34
CA GLU A 386 33.21 -0.30 -8.72
C GLU A 386 31.97 -1.19 -8.93
N VAL A 387 31.72 -2.14 -8.03
CA VAL A 387 30.54 -3.02 -8.10
C VAL A 387 29.25 -2.21 -8.01
N LEU A 388 29.15 -1.29 -7.05
CA LEU A 388 27.96 -0.47 -6.87
C LEU A 388 27.75 0.52 -8.04
N ALA A 389 28.83 1.09 -8.59
CA ALA A 389 28.74 1.96 -9.76
C ALA A 389 28.26 1.19 -11.00
N THR A 390 28.85 0.03 -11.27
CA THR A 390 28.48 -0.83 -12.40
C THR A 390 27.03 -1.29 -12.31
N ARG A 391 26.60 -1.67 -11.10
CA ARG A 391 25.22 -2.11 -10.86
C ARG A 391 24.21 -0.99 -11.04
N ASP A 392 24.50 0.22 -10.52
CA ASP A 392 23.65 1.38 -10.70
C ASP A 392 23.52 1.77 -12.19
N GLU A 393 24.63 1.73 -12.94
CA GLU A 393 24.62 1.99 -14.38
C GLU A 393 23.82 0.94 -15.16
N LEU A 394 23.89 -0.33 -14.76
CA LEU A 394 23.05 -1.37 -15.34
C LEU A 394 21.56 -1.08 -15.11
N LEU A 395 21.17 -0.71 -13.89
CA LEU A 395 19.76 -0.36 -13.58
C LEU A 395 19.29 0.83 -14.40
N ARG A 396 20.12 1.86 -14.57
CA ARG A 396 19.84 3.02 -15.44
C ARG A 396 19.68 2.60 -16.89
N THR A 397 20.58 1.76 -17.39
CA THR A 397 20.58 1.28 -18.78
C THR A 397 19.32 0.46 -19.07
N LEU A 398 18.98 -0.50 -18.21
CA LEU A 398 17.80 -1.34 -18.37
C LEU A 398 16.50 -0.50 -18.31
N ALA A 399 16.42 0.45 -17.39
CA ALA A 399 15.25 1.35 -17.28
C ALA A 399 15.05 2.20 -18.55
N ARG A 400 16.14 2.65 -19.17
CA ARG A 400 16.10 3.39 -20.45
C ARG A 400 15.67 2.52 -21.62
N GLN A 401 15.94 1.21 -21.59
CA GLN A 401 15.57 0.27 -22.65
C GLN A 401 14.09 -0.14 -22.64
N THR A 402 13.37 0.10 -21.54
CA THR A 402 11.99 -0.39 -21.36
C THR A 402 10.93 0.26 -22.28
N ASN A 403 11.28 1.09 -23.27
CA ASN A 403 10.41 1.93 -24.11
C ASN A 403 9.41 2.84 -23.37
N ARG A 404 9.31 2.72 -22.05
CA ARG A 404 8.56 3.57 -21.13
C ARG A 404 9.48 4.66 -20.63
N ARG A 405 9.38 5.88 -21.17
CA ARG A 405 10.11 7.02 -20.64
C ARG A 405 9.34 7.58 -19.45
N SER A 406 9.85 7.35 -18.25
CA SER A 406 9.29 7.96 -17.04
C SER A 406 9.39 9.48 -17.10
N ALA A 407 8.48 10.17 -16.40
CA ALA A 407 8.53 11.63 -16.28
C ALA A 407 9.91 12.14 -15.79
N ALA A 408 10.59 11.37 -14.93
CA ALA A 408 11.93 11.67 -14.48
C ALA A 408 12.97 11.60 -15.62
N LEU A 409 12.90 10.58 -16.48
CA LEU A 409 13.81 10.45 -17.61
C LEU A 409 13.57 11.54 -18.65
N ILE A 410 12.31 11.85 -18.97
CA ILE A 410 11.96 12.93 -19.92
C ILE A 410 12.46 14.28 -19.40
N ALA A 411 12.28 14.55 -18.10
CA ALA A 411 12.80 15.77 -17.48
C ALA A 411 14.32 15.86 -17.53
N GLN A 412 15.04 14.74 -17.38
CA GLN A 412 16.49 14.72 -17.52
C GLN A 412 16.92 14.92 -18.97
N ASP A 413 16.29 14.20 -19.91
CA ASP A 413 16.58 14.31 -21.34
C ASP A 413 16.34 15.75 -21.86
N LEU A 414 15.32 16.45 -21.35
CA LEU A 414 15.09 17.87 -21.61
C LEU A 414 16.27 18.75 -21.18
N ARG A 415 16.84 18.50 -19.99
CA ARG A 415 18.00 19.25 -19.48
C ARG A 415 19.25 18.94 -20.30
N ASP A 416 19.49 17.67 -20.60
CA ASP A 416 20.65 17.21 -21.37
C ASP A 416 20.60 17.72 -22.83
N ALA A 417 19.40 17.93 -23.36
CA ALA A 417 19.18 18.46 -24.70
C ALA A 417 19.36 19.98 -24.82
N ARG A 418 19.63 20.71 -23.73
CA ARG A 418 19.69 22.18 -23.70
C ARG A 418 20.53 22.80 -24.82
N ASN A 419 21.68 22.21 -25.12
CA ASN A 419 22.65 22.71 -26.10
C ASN A 419 22.59 21.94 -27.45
N ASP A 420 21.61 21.06 -27.64
CA ASP A 420 21.39 20.30 -28.86
C ASP A 420 19.99 20.62 -29.41
N LYS A 421 19.94 21.45 -30.45
CA LYS A 421 18.69 21.91 -31.06
C LYS A 421 17.75 20.75 -31.41
N ARG A 422 18.25 19.72 -32.10
CA ARG A 422 17.41 18.62 -32.58
C ARG A 422 16.90 17.78 -31.41
N ARG A 423 17.78 17.46 -30.44
CA ARG A 423 17.33 16.72 -29.25
C ARG A 423 16.32 17.54 -28.45
N LEU A 424 16.46 18.86 -28.38
CA LEU A 424 15.53 19.69 -27.60
C LEU A 424 14.13 19.69 -28.21
N GLU A 425 14.04 19.75 -29.54
CA GLU A 425 12.78 19.61 -30.29
C GLU A 425 12.11 18.25 -29.98
N GLU A 426 12.88 17.15 -30.04
CA GLU A 426 12.38 15.80 -29.74
C GLU A 426 11.88 15.66 -28.30
N GLN A 427 12.64 16.16 -27.32
CA GLN A 427 12.28 16.04 -25.91
C GLN A 427 11.13 16.97 -25.51
N LEU A 428 10.95 18.09 -26.21
CA LEU A 428 9.79 18.96 -26.02
C LEU A 428 8.50 18.25 -26.42
N VAL A 429 8.49 17.51 -27.53
CA VAL A 429 7.33 16.69 -27.92
C VAL A 429 7.05 15.61 -26.88
N ALA A 430 8.08 14.87 -26.46
CA ALA A 430 7.96 13.82 -25.45
C ALA A 430 7.41 14.35 -24.10
N ALA A 431 7.78 15.58 -23.71
CA ALA A 431 7.24 16.23 -22.53
C ALA A 431 5.72 16.45 -22.64
N PHE A 432 5.23 16.91 -23.79
CA PHE A 432 3.80 17.12 -24.01
C PHE A 432 3.02 15.81 -24.12
N GLU A 433 3.58 14.77 -24.74
CA GLU A 433 3.00 13.41 -24.70
C GLU A 433 2.85 12.95 -23.24
N SER A 434 3.87 13.16 -22.41
CA SER A 434 3.84 12.76 -20.99
C SER A 434 2.80 13.52 -20.14
N PHE A 435 2.37 14.70 -20.58
CA PHE A 435 1.26 15.43 -19.95
C PHE A 435 -0.12 14.93 -20.38
N GLY A 436 -0.20 13.96 -21.30
CA GLY A 436 -1.46 13.43 -21.84
C GLY A 436 -2.00 14.19 -23.05
N PHE A 437 -1.15 14.91 -23.79
CA PHE A 437 -1.53 15.45 -25.10
C PHE A 437 -1.24 14.44 -26.21
N ASP A 438 -2.03 14.47 -27.27
CA ASP A 438 -1.63 13.90 -28.56
C ASP A 438 -0.62 14.86 -29.20
N ALA A 439 0.66 14.58 -29.06
CA ALA A 439 1.74 15.45 -29.52
C ALA A 439 2.59 14.80 -30.61
N SER A 440 3.04 15.61 -31.56
CA SER A 440 3.82 15.14 -32.72
C SER A 440 4.85 16.16 -33.17
N ALA A 441 5.99 15.67 -33.66
CA ALA A 441 7.01 16.48 -34.32
C ALA A 441 6.57 16.85 -35.74
N ILE A 442 6.86 18.09 -36.16
CA ILE A 442 6.54 18.58 -37.51
C ILE A 442 7.83 18.93 -38.25
N GLY A 443 8.65 19.79 -37.67
CA GLY A 443 9.94 20.20 -38.21
C GLY A 443 9.89 20.89 -39.58
N GLY A 444 11.06 21.34 -40.02
CA GLY A 444 11.26 21.99 -41.32
C GLY A 444 11.09 23.52 -41.32
N SER A 445 11.77 24.17 -42.26
CA SER A 445 11.81 25.64 -42.34
C SER A 445 10.40 26.24 -42.52
N GLY A 446 9.99 27.13 -41.61
CA GLY A 446 8.69 27.81 -41.65
C GLY A 446 7.52 27.03 -41.05
N ASN A 447 7.82 25.98 -40.27
CA ASN A 447 6.90 25.25 -39.41
C ASN A 447 7.35 25.37 -37.95
N PRO A 448 6.45 25.16 -36.97
CA PRO A 448 6.86 24.91 -35.59
C PRO A 448 7.57 23.56 -35.47
N ASP A 449 8.29 23.37 -34.37
CA ASP A 449 9.04 22.15 -34.11
C ASP A 449 8.09 20.97 -33.84
N GLY A 450 6.98 21.23 -33.15
CA GLY A 450 5.90 20.26 -32.95
C GLY A 450 4.53 20.89 -32.68
N ALA A 451 3.53 20.03 -32.51
CA ALA A 451 2.17 20.40 -32.11
C ALA A 451 1.65 19.41 -31.06
N ALA A 452 0.81 19.91 -30.15
CA ALA A 452 0.14 19.12 -29.12
C ALA A 452 -1.36 19.42 -29.10
N TYR A 453 -2.18 18.37 -29.05
CA TYR A 453 -3.63 18.45 -29.04
C TYR A 453 -4.21 17.92 -27.72
N ALA A 454 -5.11 18.69 -27.11
CA ALA A 454 -5.83 18.29 -25.91
C ALA A 454 -7.26 17.85 -26.26
N HIS A 455 -7.54 16.54 -26.16
CA HIS A 455 -8.85 15.93 -26.43
C HIS A 455 -9.86 16.06 -25.27
N LEU A 456 -10.01 17.25 -24.70
CA LEU A 456 -10.93 17.45 -23.57
C LEU A 456 -12.42 17.30 -23.97
N GLY A 457 -13.21 16.64 -23.12
CA GLY A 457 -14.67 16.59 -23.24
C GLY A 457 -15.33 17.98 -23.15
N ALA A 458 -16.55 18.13 -23.65
CA ALA A 458 -17.29 19.38 -23.58
C ALA A 458 -17.59 19.78 -22.12
N SER A 459 -17.74 21.08 -21.84
CA SER A 459 -18.24 21.55 -20.55
C SER A 459 -19.72 21.17 -20.35
N GLU A 460 -20.23 21.29 -19.13
CA GLU A 460 -21.66 21.06 -18.83
C GLU A 460 -22.60 21.93 -19.70
N ASP A 461 -22.12 23.10 -20.13
CA ASP A 461 -22.83 24.02 -21.04
C ASP A 461 -22.71 23.64 -22.53
N GLY A 462 -22.08 22.51 -22.86
CA GLY A 462 -21.90 22.04 -24.23
C GLY A 462 -20.75 22.72 -25.01
N ASN A 463 -19.95 23.57 -24.37
CA ASN A 463 -18.82 24.24 -25.03
C ASN A 463 -17.61 23.32 -25.15
N SER A 464 -16.97 23.31 -26.33
CA SER A 464 -15.74 22.56 -26.55
C SER A 464 -14.62 23.07 -25.64
N ARG A 465 -14.02 22.18 -24.85
CA ARG A 465 -12.84 22.50 -24.02
C ARG A 465 -11.52 22.15 -24.70
N ARG A 466 -11.58 21.49 -25.85
CA ARG A 466 -10.42 21.10 -26.66
C ARG A 466 -9.61 22.32 -27.07
N TYR A 467 -8.29 22.17 -27.11
CA TYR A 467 -7.40 23.23 -27.55
C TYR A 467 -6.11 22.65 -28.15
N ARG A 468 -5.40 23.51 -28.87
CA ARG A 468 -4.16 23.17 -29.58
C ARG A 468 -3.00 24.06 -29.15
N VAL A 469 -1.82 23.46 -29.05
CA VAL A 469 -0.58 24.14 -28.69
C VAL A 469 0.47 23.90 -29.78
N THR A 470 1.14 24.97 -30.21
CA THR A 470 2.37 24.86 -31.02
C THR A 470 3.59 24.83 -30.11
N LEU A 471 4.56 23.97 -30.43
CA LEU A 471 5.76 23.73 -29.62
C LEU A 471 6.98 24.30 -30.34
N GLU A 472 7.75 25.14 -29.63
CA GLU A 472 8.91 25.85 -30.15
C GLU A 472 10.11 25.70 -29.20
N ALA A 473 11.17 25.05 -29.65
CA ALA A 473 12.43 24.88 -28.93
C ALA A 473 13.46 25.93 -29.38
N LYS A 474 14.08 26.61 -28.42
CA LYS A 474 15.17 27.56 -28.65
C LYS A 474 16.40 27.17 -27.82
N SER A 475 17.29 26.41 -28.44
CA SER A 475 18.58 26.01 -27.86
C SER A 475 19.61 27.15 -27.95
N THR A 476 20.56 27.17 -27.01
CA THR A 476 21.74 28.06 -27.03
C THR A 476 22.99 27.22 -27.26
N GLU A 477 23.91 27.65 -28.14
CA GLU A 477 25.17 26.91 -28.40
C GLU A 477 26.16 26.89 -27.22
N SER A 478 25.86 27.55 -26.10
CA SER A 478 26.73 27.62 -24.92
C SER A 478 25.90 27.83 -23.65
N ASP A 479 26.27 27.13 -22.57
CA ASP A 479 25.61 27.26 -21.26
C ASP A 479 25.68 28.69 -20.69
N GLY A 480 24.60 29.12 -20.03
CA GLY A 480 24.53 30.39 -19.31
C GLY A 480 24.18 31.63 -20.15
N LYS A 481 23.95 31.48 -21.46
CA LYS A 481 23.49 32.60 -22.32
C LYS A 481 21.97 32.75 -22.29
N THR A 482 21.52 34.00 -22.18
CA THR A 482 20.10 34.37 -22.37
C THR A 482 19.78 34.48 -23.85
N ILE A 483 18.64 33.91 -24.26
CA ILE A 483 18.16 33.95 -25.64
C ILE A 483 17.77 35.38 -25.99
N THR A 484 18.20 35.93 -27.12
CA THR A 484 17.82 37.30 -27.48
C THR A 484 16.36 37.38 -27.93
N ALA A 485 15.70 38.54 -27.77
CA ALA A 485 14.31 38.73 -28.25
C ALA A 485 14.16 38.41 -29.75
N LYS A 486 15.18 38.79 -30.55
CA LYS A 486 15.25 38.47 -31.98
C LYS A 486 15.29 36.96 -32.25
N THR A 487 15.95 36.19 -31.39
CA THR A 487 16.04 34.72 -31.48
C THR A 487 14.72 34.05 -31.12
N VAL A 488 13.92 34.64 -30.22
CA VAL A 488 12.57 34.16 -29.91
C VAL A 488 11.65 34.36 -31.12
N GLY A 489 11.62 35.57 -31.68
CA GLY A 489 10.91 35.87 -32.93
C GLY A 489 9.39 35.71 -32.82
N VAL A 490 8.74 36.54 -31.99
CA VAL A 490 7.30 36.50 -31.68
C VAL A 490 6.43 36.46 -32.94
N SER A 491 6.77 37.25 -33.97
CA SER A 491 6.03 37.28 -35.23
C SER A 491 6.08 35.95 -36.01
N GLY A 492 7.18 35.19 -35.88
CA GLY A 492 7.32 33.85 -36.45
C GLY A 492 6.45 32.84 -35.72
N ILE A 493 6.51 32.86 -34.38
CA ILE A 493 5.69 31.99 -33.51
C ILE A 493 4.20 32.24 -33.75
N ALA A 494 3.78 33.51 -33.81
CA ALA A 494 2.40 33.88 -34.10
C ALA A 494 1.93 33.36 -35.47
N ARG A 495 2.83 33.36 -36.48
CA ARG A 495 2.56 32.78 -37.80
C ARG A 495 2.41 31.26 -37.75
N HIS A 496 3.27 30.56 -37.00
CA HIS A 496 3.17 29.10 -36.82
C HIS A 496 1.88 28.71 -36.10
N ARG A 497 1.56 29.38 -34.99
CA ARG A 497 0.29 29.23 -34.26
C ARG A 497 -0.92 29.45 -35.18
N LYS A 498 -0.89 30.49 -36.03
CA LYS A 498 -1.96 30.75 -37.00
C LYS A 498 -2.06 29.65 -38.07
N LYS A 499 -0.92 29.17 -38.59
CA LYS A 499 -0.85 28.13 -39.63
C LYS A 499 -1.48 26.81 -39.17
N LEU A 500 -1.24 26.41 -37.92
CA LEU A 500 -1.81 25.17 -37.34
C LEU A 500 -3.16 25.37 -36.64
N GLN A 501 -3.73 26.58 -36.73
CA GLN A 501 -4.96 26.95 -36.03
C GLN A 501 -4.90 26.63 -34.53
N ALA A 502 -3.75 26.88 -33.92
CA ALA A 502 -3.55 26.66 -32.50
C ALA A 502 -4.04 27.85 -31.67
N ASP A 503 -4.46 27.54 -30.44
CA ASP A 503 -4.90 28.49 -29.44
C ASP A 503 -3.69 29.07 -28.70
N HIS A 504 -2.74 28.21 -28.36
CA HIS A 504 -1.55 28.58 -27.60
C HIS A 504 -0.27 28.26 -28.37
N ALA A 505 0.81 28.95 -28.02
CA ALA A 505 2.16 28.60 -28.42
C ALA A 505 3.04 28.56 -27.17
N VAL A 506 3.87 27.52 -27.06
CA VAL A 506 4.81 27.36 -25.95
C VAL A 506 6.22 27.40 -26.51
N VAL A 507 7.03 28.30 -25.95
CA VAL A 507 8.42 28.47 -26.32
C VAL A 507 9.30 28.05 -25.15
N VAL A 508 10.21 27.13 -25.41
CA VAL A 508 11.09 26.53 -24.40
C VAL A 508 12.54 26.86 -24.72
N GLY A 509 13.27 27.36 -23.72
CA GLY A 509 14.66 27.78 -23.90
C GLY A 509 15.44 27.91 -22.59
N ALA A 510 16.75 28.14 -22.67
CA ALA A 510 17.63 28.16 -21.50
C ALA A 510 17.29 29.30 -20.52
N SER A 511 17.15 30.53 -21.01
CA SER A 511 16.61 31.67 -20.25
C SER A 511 16.16 32.79 -21.19
N PHE A 512 15.23 33.65 -20.74
CA PHE A 512 14.65 34.72 -21.54
C PHE A 512 14.92 36.12 -20.95
N PRO A 513 14.99 37.18 -21.79
CA PRO A 513 15.26 38.55 -21.36
C PRO A 513 13.96 39.23 -20.94
N THR A 514 13.25 38.65 -19.96
CA THR A 514 11.92 39.09 -19.51
C THR A 514 11.97 40.09 -18.36
N ARG A 515 13.16 40.33 -17.77
CA ARG A 515 13.34 41.35 -16.73
C ARG A 515 13.62 42.73 -17.33
N PRO A 516 12.96 43.79 -16.83
CA PRO A 516 13.30 45.15 -17.22
C PRO A 516 14.72 45.48 -16.76
N THR A 517 15.51 46.09 -17.64
CA THR A 517 16.85 46.61 -17.31
C THR A 517 16.73 48.12 -17.17
N LYS A 518 17.26 48.71 -16.09
CA LYS A 518 17.22 50.15 -15.72
C LYS A 518 16.54 51.07 -16.76
N GLY A 519 15.22 51.26 -16.62
CA GLY A 519 14.44 52.24 -17.41
C GLY A 519 13.90 51.77 -18.76
N VAL A 520 14.12 50.51 -19.16
CA VAL A 520 13.61 49.93 -20.42
C VAL A 520 12.72 48.73 -20.09
N ALA A 521 11.46 48.76 -20.53
CA ALA A 521 10.57 47.62 -20.51
C ALA A 521 11.17 46.47 -21.34
N ALA A 522 10.96 45.22 -20.94
CA ALA A 522 11.51 44.08 -21.66
C ALA A 522 10.83 43.97 -23.03
N ALA A 523 11.49 44.36 -24.12
CA ALA A 523 10.91 44.43 -25.46
C ALA A 523 10.19 43.15 -25.91
N LEU A 524 10.68 41.98 -25.48
CA LEU A 524 10.04 40.69 -25.74
C LEU A 524 8.65 40.57 -25.09
N VAL A 525 8.50 41.10 -23.87
CA VAL A 525 7.22 41.09 -23.14
C VAL A 525 6.21 41.99 -23.84
N ASP A 526 6.62 43.17 -24.30
CA ASP A 526 5.77 44.09 -25.05
C ASP A 526 5.33 43.47 -26.40
N GLU A 527 6.23 42.80 -27.11
CA GLU A 527 5.88 42.09 -28.36
C GLU A 527 4.84 40.98 -28.15
N ILE A 528 4.94 40.21 -27.06
CA ILE A 528 3.95 39.17 -26.73
C ILE A 528 2.61 39.79 -26.31
N ALA A 529 2.64 40.89 -25.55
CA ALA A 529 1.43 41.63 -25.17
C ALA A 529 0.71 42.19 -26.39
N ASP A 530 1.45 42.77 -27.33
CA ASP A 530 0.94 43.27 -28.61
C ASP A 530 0.32 42.16 -29.47
N ASP A 531 0.96 40.98 -29.54
CA ASP A 531 0.39 39.82 -30.25
C ASP A 531 -0.93 39.36 -29.63
N ARG A 532 -1.00 39.30 -28.29
CA ARG A 532 -2.21 38.90 -27.55
C ARG A 532 -3.34 39.92 -27.74
N ALA A 533 -3.03 41.22 -27.75
CA ALA A 533 -4.01 42.27 -28.03
C ALA A 533 -4.55 42.19 -29.47
N LYS A 534 -3.69 41.85 -30.45
CA LYS A 534 -4.08 41.68 -31.86
C LYS A 534 -4.81 40.37 -32.14
N ASN A 535 -4.62 39.35 -31.30
CA ASN A 535 -5.22 38.02 -31.46
C ASN A 535 -5.93 37.57 -30.17
N PRO A 536 -7.11 38.13 -29.84
CA PRO A 536 -7.85 37.75 -28.65
C PRO A 536 -8.11 36.24 -28.57
N GLY A 537 -7.91 35.67 -27.37
CA GLY A 537 -8.05 34.22 -27.14
C GLY A 537 -6.83 33.39 -27.53
N LYS A 538 -5.80 33.99 -28.13
CA LYS A 538 -4.55 33.29 -28.45
C LYS A 538 -3.39 33.77 -27.58
N THR A 539 -2.54 32.86 -27.13
CA THR A 539 -1.42 33.18 -26.24
C THR A 539 -0.08 32.64 -26.72
N ILE A 540 0.99 33.19 -26.15
CA ILE A 540 2.37 32.71 -26.28
C ILE A 540 2.93 32.66 -24.86
N THR A 541 3.40 31.49 -24.43
CA THR A 541 3.93 31.25 -23.09
C THR A 541 5.40 30.87 -23.19
N LEU A 542 6.27 31.61 -22.52
CA LEU A 542 7.69 31.29 -22.40
C LEU A 542 7.91 30.41 -21.16
N ILE A 543 8.68 29.33 -21.28
CA ILE A 543 9.02 28.44 -20.16
C ILE A 543 10.52 28.12 -20.23
N ALA A 544 11.25 28.31 -19.12
CA ALA A 544 12.65 27.89 -19.09
C ALA A 544 12.76 26.36 -19.08
N ILE A 545 13.80 25.80 -19.69
CA ILE A 545 14.01 24.34 -19.79
C ILE A 545 13.98 23.67 -18.39
N ASP A 546 14.62 24.28 -17.40
CA ASP A 546 14.65 23.74 -16.04
C ASP A 546 13.28 23.75 -15.36
N ASP A 547 12.46 24.76 -15.65
CA ASP A 547 11.11 24.88 -15.12
C ASP A 547 10.18 23.87 -15.82
N LEU A 548 10.28 23.69 -17.14
CA LEU A 548 9.55 22.64 -17.86
C LEU A 548 9.93 21.24 -17.35
N ALA A 549 11.22 20.97 -17.16
CA ALA A 549 11.67 19.70 -16.58
C ALA A 549 11.13 19.48 -15.15
N THR A 550 10.94 20.56 -14.39
CA THR A 550 10.27 20.51 -13.08
C THR A 550 8.79 20.21 -13.23
N LEU A 551 8.10 20.85 -14.18
CA LEU A 551 6.69 20.62 -14.48
C LEU A 551 6.42 19.16 -14.90
N VAL A 552 7.22 18.61 -15.82
CA VAL A 552 7.17 17.20 -16.24
C VAL A 552 7.24 16.28 -15.03
N ARG A 553 8.16 16.53 -14.10
CA ARG A 553 8.31 15.72 -12.88
C ARG A 553 7.12 15.78 -11.94
N ILE A 554 6.52 16.94 -11.74
CA ILE A 554 5.45 17.11 -10.76
C ILE A 554 4.07 16.77 -11.33
N ALA A 555 3.91 16.74 -12.66
CA ALA A 555 2.61 16.56 -13.30
C ALA A 555 1.90 15.26 -12.89
N PRO A 556 2.55 14.08 -12.85
CA PRO A 556 1.89 12.86 -12.37
C PRO A 556 1.50 12.95 -10.88
N LEU A 557 2.38 13.52 -10.05
CA LEU A 557 2.20 13.63 -8.60
C LEU A 557 1.10 14.62 -8.19
N ARG A 558 0.81 15.59 -9.06
CA ARG A 558 -0.15 16.68 -8.85
C ARG A 558 -1.36 16.59 -9.79
N HIS A 559 -1.46 15.52 -10.58
CA HIS A 559 -2.50 15.31 -11.59
C HIS A 559 -2.64 16.48 -12.58
N LEU A 560 -1.52 17.06 -13.01
CA LEU A 560 -1.49 18.19 -13.96
C LEU A 560 -1.61 17.69 -15.40
N GLY A 561 -2.83 17.34 -15.80
CA GLY A 561 -3.16 16.99 -17.19
C GLY A 561 -3.48 18.21 -18.08
N PRO A 562 -3.94 17.99 -19.32
CA PRO A 562 -4.18 19.08 -20.27
C PRO A 562 -5.24 20.08 -19.79
N SER A 563 -6.19 19.67 -18.95
CA SER A 563 -7.15 20.61 -18.35
C SER A 563 -6.49 21.63 -17.41
N ALA A 564 -5.52 21.20 -16.59
CA ALA A 564 -4.83 22.07 -15.65
C ALA A 564 -3.82 22.97 -16.38
N LEU A 565 -3.12 22.42 -17.36
CA LEU A 565 -2.12 23.15 -18.14
C LEU A 565 -2.70 24.25 -19.02
N LYS A 566 -4.01 24.20 -19.32
CA LYS A 566 -4.70 25.30 -20.01
C LYS A 566 -4.60 26.62 -19.21
N ASP A 567 -4.74 26.56 -17.89
CA ASP A 567 -4.61 27.72 -17.01
C ASP A 567 -3.20 28.32 -17.07
N LEU A 568 -2.16 27.50 -17.09
CA LEU A 568 -0.78 27.94 -17.30
C LEU A 568 -0.65 28.76 -18.60
N PHE A 569 -1.22 28.27 -19.71
CA PHE A 569 -1.11 28.94 -21.01
C PHE A 569 -1.96 30.21 -21.12
N GLU A 570 -3.07 30.29 -20.40
CA GLU A 570 -3.96 31.46 -20.40
C GLU A 570 -3.44 32.57 -19.47
N THR A 571 -2.81 32.20 -18.36
CA THR A 571 -2.37 33.15 -17.31
C THR A 571 -0.92 33.59 -17.47
N CYS A 572 -0.04 32.76 -18.02
CA CYS A 572 1.39 33.04 -18.09
C CYS A 572 1.86 33.39 -19.51
N SER A 573 2.54 34.52 -19.63
CA SER A 573 3.20 34.95 -20.88
C SER A 573 4.74 34.91 -20.79
N THR A 574 5.30 34.93 -19.58
CA THR A 574 6.75 34.98 -19.32
C THR A 574 7.23 33.75 -18.56
N ASP A 575 8.53 33.46 -18.67
CA ASP A 575 9.22 32.39 -17.94
C ASP A 575 9.14 32.58 -16.42
N ILE A 576 9.20 33.82 -15.94
CA ILE A 576 9.04 34.17 -14.52
C ILE A 576 7.63 33.81 -14.02
N GLN A 577 6.59 34.13 -14.81
CA GLN A 577 5.21 33.77 -14.46
C GLN A 577 5.00 32.26 -14.50
N ALA A 578 5.50 31.58 -15.53
CA ALA A 578 5.42 30.14 -15.65
C ALA A 578 6.11 29.44 -14.47
N LYS A 579 7.31 29.90 -14.09
CA LYS A 579 8.02 29.40 -12.90
C LYS A 579 7.20 29.56 -11.62
N ALA A 580 6.64 30.74 -11.38
CA ALA A 580 5.81 31.00 -10.21
C ALA A 580 4.56 30.10 -10.18
N TRP A 581 3.94 29.85 -11.34
CA TRP A 581 2.82 28.93 -11.48
C TRP A 581 3.24 27.49 -11.13
N ILE A 582 4.39 27.04 -11.64
CA ILE A 582 4.93 25.69 -11.38
C ILE A 582 5.30 25.51 -9.90
N GLU A 583 5.94 26.52 -9.28
CA GLU A 583 6.24 26.51 -7.84
C GLU A 583 4.96 26.45 -7.00
N MET A 584 3.91 27.18 -7.40
CA MET A 584 2.59 27.11 -6.75
C MET A 584 1.95 25.73 -6.92
N ALA A 585 1.98 25.14 -8.12
CA ALA A 585 1.48 23.79 -8.37
C ALA A 585 2.27 22.72 -7.59
N GLN A 586 3.58 22.92 -7.42
CA GLN A 586 4.44 22.05 -6.64
C GLN A 586 4.14 22.15 -5.13
N ALA A 587 3.91 23.36 -4.62
CA ALA A 587 3.57 23.62 -3.23
C ALA A 587 2.10 23.31 -2.89
N ALA A 588 1.23 23.23 -3.90
CA ALA A 588 -0.16 22.84 -3.74
C ALA A 588 -0.22 21.41 -3.18
N SER A 589 -0.56 21.29 -1.90
CA SER A 589 -1.10 20.04 -1.38
C SER A 589 -2.37 19.78 -2.16
N THR A 590 -2.48 18.65 -2.85
CA THR A 590 -3.75 18.20 -3.44
C THR A 590 -4.79 18.32 -2.33
N PRO A 591 -5.80 19.22 -2.45
CA PRO A 591 -6.86 19.23 -1.48
C PRO A 591 -7.52 17.87 -1.63
N ARG A 592 -7.36 16.98 -0.64
CA ARG A 592 -8.36 15.95 -0.44
C ARG A 592 -9.64 16.73 -0.19
N GLU A 593 -10.49 16.81 -1.21
CA GLU A 593 -11.86 17.26 -1.02
C GLU A 593 -12.38 16.52 0.21
N PRO A 594 -13.08 17.20 1.12
CA PRO A 594 -13.44 16.65 2.43
C PRO A 594 -14.59 15.66 2.29
N PHE A 595 -14.53 14.75 1.31
CA PHE A 595 -15.49 13.70 1.04
C PHE A 595 -15.73 12.88 2.29
N LYS A 596 -14.67 12.54 3.03
CA LYS A 596 -14.81 11.80 4.28
C LYS A 596 -15.65 12.57 5.29
N GLU A 597 -15.30 13.82 5.57
CA GLU A 597 -15.98 14.65 6.55
C GLU A 597 -17.43 14.96 6.13
N ILE A 598 -17.67 15.16 4.83
CA ILE A 598 -19.00 15.37 4.25
C ILE A 598 -19.84 14.09 4.40
N LEU A 599 -19.35 12.95 3.95
CA LEU A 599 -20.06 11.67 4.00
C LEU A 599 -20.34 11.24 5.44
N GLU A 600 -19.37 11.37 6.35
CA GLU A 600 -19.56 11.09 7.77
C GLU A 600 -20.61 12.00 8.42
N THR A 601 -20.68 13.26 7.99
CA THR A 601 -21.69 14.19 8.51
C THR A 601 -23.08 13.86 7.94
N ILE A 602 -23.21 13.57 6.64
CA ILE A 602 -24.47 13.12 6.04
C ILE A 602 -24.97 11.85 6.75
N TRP A 603 -24.08 10.88 6.99
CA TRP A 603 -24.43 9.64 7.69
C TRP A 603 -24.87 9.87 9.13
N SER A 604 -24.19 10.77 9.86
CA SER A 604 -24.60 11.16 11.22
C SER A 604 -26.00 11.74 11.23
N GLU A 605 -26.28 12.73 10.38
CA GLU A 605 -27.60 13.37 10.30
C GLU A 605 -28.71 12.37 9.94
N GLN A 606 -28.44 11.41 9.02
CA GLN A 606 -29.38 10.33 8.69
C GLN A 606 -29.62 9.35 9.85
N CYS A 607 -28.62 9.10 10.70
CA CYS A 607 -28.77 8.25 11.89
C CYS A 607 -29.46 8.99 13.03
N ASP A 608 -29.19 10.28 13.19
CA ASP A 608 -29.70 11.12 14.28
C ASP A 608 -31.17 11.51 14.06
N ASP A 609 -31.60 11.70 12.80
CA ASP A 609 -33.01 11.90 12.43
C ASP A 609 -33.42 11.03 11.22
N PRO A 610 -33.76 9.75 11.44
CA PRO A 610 -34.06 8.80 10.35
C PRO A 610 -35.35 9.12 9.58
N ASN A 611 -36.17 10.07 10.06
CA ASN A 611 -37.42 10.47 9.42
C ASN A 611 -37.28 11.75 8.59
N ALA A 612 -36.10 12.37 8.55
CA ALA A 612 -35.83 13.60 7.82
C ALA A 612 -34.78 13.40 6.70
N VAL A 613 -34.94 14.13 5.60
CA VAL A 613 -33.94 14.18 4.53
C VAL A 613 -32.83 15.17 4.89
N VAL A 614 -31.58 14.81 4.63
CA VAL A 614 -30.43 15.70 4.89
C VAL A 614 -30.38 16.78 3.83
N LYS A 615 -30.83 17.99 4.19
CA LYS A 615 -30.75 19.18 3.33
C LYS A 615 -29.36 19.80 3.35
N TYR A 616 -28.92 20.38 2.23
CA TYR A 616 -27.60 21.02 2.14
C TYR A 616 -27.41 22.16 3.15
N ALA A 617 -28.48 22.88 3.51
CA ALA A 617 -28.45 23.90 4.55
C ALA A 617 -28.11 23.33 5.94
N ALA A 618 -28.70 22.18 6.29
CA ALA A 618 -28.43 21.49 7.55
C ALA A 618 -27.02 20.90 7.56
N LEU A 619 -26.63 20.23 6.46
CA LEU A 619 -25.28 19.70 6.26
C LEU A 619 -24.21 20.79 6.41
N ARG A 620 -24.43 21.98 5.84
CA ARG A 620 -23.52 23.12 5.96
C ARG A 620 -23.35 23.58 7.41
N VAL A 621 -24.43 23.61 8.19
CA VAL A 621 -24.38 24.00 9.60
C VAL A 621 -23.64 22.93 10.42
N ALA A 622 -23.95 21.65 10.19
CA ALA A 622 -23.31 20.53 10.87
C ALA A 622 -21.80 20.48 10.61
N LEU A 623 -21.38 20.68 9.35
CA LEU A 623 -19.97 20.73 8.94
C LEU A 623 -19.18 21.89 9.54
N LYS A 624 -19.83 23.02 9.81
CA LYS A 624 -19.20 24.17 10.50
C LYS A 624 -18.91 23.89 11.98
N ASN A 625 -19.67 22.98 12.59
CA ASN A 625 -19.58 22.67 14.01
C ASN A 625 -18.65 21.46 14.32
N LYS A 626 -18.06 20.82 13.29
CA LYS A 626 -17.08 19.74 13.46
C LYS A 626 -15.69 20.26 13.85
N PRO A 627 -14.84 19.46 14.51
CA PRO A 627 -13.46 19.84 14.87
C PRO A 627 -12.60 20.24 13.67
N ARG A 628 -12.81 19.58 12.53
CA ARG A 628 -12.25 19.95 11.23
C ARG A 628 -13.34 20.68 10.45
N GLN A 629 -13.39 22.01 10.59
CA GLN A 629 -14.44 22.83 10.00
C GLN A 629 -14.38 22.80 8.48
N VAL A 630 -15.41 22.25 7.84
CA VAL A 630 -15.57 22.33 6.38
C VAL A 630 -16.44 23.54 6.07
N ARG A 631 -15.83 24.61 5.56
CA ARG A 631 -16.53 25.84 5.18
C ARG A 631 -16.80 25.83 3.68
N LYS A 632 -18.00 25.39 3.30
CA LYS A 632 -18.51 25.39 1.93
C LYS A 632 -19.90 26.03 1.90
N THR A 633 -20.26 26.65 0.78
CA THR A 633 -21.61 27.12 0.47
C THR A 633 -22.52 25.92 0.15
N GLU A 634 -23.84 26.15 0.13
CA GLU A 634 -24.80 25.10 -0.22
C GLU A 634 -24.62 24.66 -1.68
N GLU A 635 -24.22 25.57 -2.57
CA GLU A 635 -23.91 25.25 -3.98
C GLU A 635 -22.68 24.36 -4.10
N GLU A 636 -21.59 24.69 -3.39
CA GLU A 636 -20.38 23.88 -3.41
C GLU A 636 -20.61 22.49 -2.81
N LEU A 637 -21.39 22.37 -1.74
CA LEU A 637 -21.76 21.07 -1.16
C LEU A 637 -22.61 20.25 -2.12
N ARG A 638 -23.54 20.88 -2.83
CA ARG A 638 -24.38 20.23 -3.85
C ARG A 638 -23.52 19.70 -4.99
N GLN A 639 -22.60 20.51 -5.51
CA GLN A 639 -21.73 20.08 -6.60
C GLN A 639 -20.84 18.92 -6.16
N LEU A 640 -20.21 19.00 -4.98
CA LEU A 640 -19.39 17.91 -4.44
C LEU A 640 -20.19 16.62 -4.26
N CYS A 641 -21.42 16.71 -3.75
CA CYS A 641 -22.27 15.53 -3.58
C CYS A 641 -22.72 14.96 -4.92
N ARG A 642 -22.97 15.79 -5.95
CA ARG A 642 -23.25 15.33 -7.32
C ARG A 642 -22.04 14.62 -7.94
N THR A 643 -20.83 15.15 -7.76
CA THR A 643 -19.61 14.49 -8.21
C THR A 643 -19.45 13.13 -7.53
N MET A 644 -19.63 13.05 -6.22
CA MET A 644 -19.62 11.77 -5.48
C MET A 644 -20.72 10.82 -5.96
N SER A 645 -21.90 11.35 -6.30
CA SER A 645 -23.02 10.57 -6.86
C SER A 645 -22.74 10.05 -8.26
N ALA A 646 -22.04 10.80 -9.11
CA ALA A 646 -21.60 10.31 -10.41
C ALA A 646 -20.56 9.18 -10.29
N MET A 647 -19.64 9.29 -9.32
CA MET A 647 -18.60 8.27 -9.07
C MET A 647 -19.15 7.02 -8.36
N ALA A 648 -20.22 7.15 -7.57
CA ALA A 648 -20.82 6.05 -6.82
C ALA A 648 -22.36 6.09 -6.87
N PRO A 649 -22.98 5.95 -8.07
CA PRO A 649 -24.39 6.25 -8.32
C PRO A 649 -25.37 5.36 -7.56
N ALA A 650 -24.96 4.14 -7.20
CA ALA A 650 -25.76 3.22 -6.40
C ALA A 650 -25.64 3.44 -4.88
N LEU A 651 -24.69 4.27 -4.41
CA LEU A 651 -24.31 4.36 -2.99
C LEU A 651 -24.60 5.72 -2.35
N ILE A 652 -24.62 6.78 -3.16
CA ILE A 652 -24.97 8.14 -2.76
C ILE A 652 -25.93 8.73 -3.79
N LYS A 653 -27.01 9.35 -3.29
CA LYS A 653 -28.00 10.06 -4.11
C LYS A 653 -27.96 11.53 -3.78
N ALA A 654 -27.41 12.33 -4.68
CA ALA A 654 -27.42 13.78 -4.57
C ALA A 654 -28.57 14.37 -5.39
N ARG A 655 -29.59 14.92 -4.70
CA ARG A 655 -30.74 15.59 -5.30
C ARG A 655 -30.52 17.10 -5.32
N GLN A 656 -31.50 17.84 -5.84
CA GLN A 656 -31.42 19.30 -5.95
C GLN A 656 -31.31 20.00 -4.59
N ASP A 657 -31.99 19.50 -3.56
CA ASP A 657 -32.08 20.13 -2.24
C ASP A 657 -31.55 19.26 -1.09
N SER A 658 -31.28 17.99 -1.36
CA SER A 658 -30.98 16.96 -0.36
C SER A 658 -29.92 15.98 -0.86
N VAL A 659 -29.31 15.28 0.08
CA VAL A 659 -28.34 14.21 -0.17
C VAL A 659 -28.56 13.05 0.79
N GLU A 660 -28.42 11.83 0.31
CA GLU A 660 -28.56 10.62 1.13
C GLU A 660 -27.51 9.57 0.74
N LEU A 661 -27.09 8.78 1.72
CA LEU A 661 -26.22 7.63 1.57
C LEU A 661 -27.01 6.35 1.82
N GLU A 662 -26.83 5.37 0.94
CA GLU A 662 -27.42 4.03 1.04
C GLU A 662 -26.57 3.10 1.91
N VAL A 663 -25.29 3.44 2.10
CA VAL A 663 -24.31 2.63 2.83
C VAL A 663 -23.38 3.51 3.67
N PRO A 664 -22.71 2.94 4.71
CA PRO A 664 -21.80 3.71 5.54
C PRO A 664 -20.69 4.42 4.74
N PRO A 665 -20.23 5.60 5.19
CA PRO A 665 -19.27 6.46 4.47
C PRO A 665 -18.04 5.73 3.92
N LYS A 666 -17.49 4.78 4.68
CA LYS A 666 -16.32 3.98 4.26
C LYS A 666 -16.53 3.23 2.95
N LYS A 667 -17.74 2.72 2.70
CA LYS A 667 -18.06 1.99 1.45
C LYS A 667 -18.23 2.94 0.27
N VAL A 668 -18.81 4.11 0.51
CA VAL A 668 -18.94 5.17 -0.50
C VAL A 668 -17.57 5.69 -0.91
N LEU A 669 -16.69 5.97 0.07
CA LEU A 669 -15.30 6.40 -0.17
C LEU A 669 -14.52 5.37 -0.99
N LYS A 670 -14.62 4.09 -0.64
CA LYS A 670 -13.95 3.02 -1.38
C LYS A 670 -14.42 2.92 -2.84
N ALA A 671 -15.71 3.11 -3.09
CA ALA A 671 -16.25 3.10 -4.45
C ALA A 671 -15.78 4.32 -5.25
N ILE A 672 -15.73 5.50 -4.63
CA ILE A 672 -15.16 6.70 -5.22
C ILE A 672 -13.69 6.47 -5.58
N GLU A 673 -12.89 5.92 -4.66
CA GLU A 673 -11.48 5.59 -4.90
C GLU A 673 -11.29 4.57 -6.04
N GLN A 674 -12.22 3.64 -6.23
CA GLN A 674 -12.19 2.68 -7.34
C GLN A 674 -12.53 3.33 -8.68
N ALA A 675 -13.61 4.11 -8.74
CA ALA A 675 -14.03 4.81 -9.96
C ALA A 675 -12.99 5.82 -10.46
N THR A 676 -12.26 6.47 -9.54
CA THR A 676 -11.18 7.41 -9.90
C THR A 676 -9.94 6.71 -10.49
N ASN A 677 -9.85 5.38 -10.37
CA ASN A 677 -8.75 4.58 -10.92
C ASN A 677 -9.12 3.87 -12.23
N ASP A 678 -10.39 3.54 -12.47
CA ASP A 678 -10.84 2.83 -13.69
C ASP A 678 -10.87 3.72 -14.95
N ASP A 679 -11.00 5.05 -14.81
CA ASP A 679 -10.97 6.02 -15.94
C ASP A 679 -9.58 6.17 -16.62
N SER A 680 -8.61 5.30 -16.31
CA SER A 680 -7.24 5.34 -16.88
C SER A 680 -6.84 4.10 -17.70
N ASP A 681 -7.72 3.11 -17.83
CA ASP A 681 -7.44 1.86 -18.56
C ASP A 681 -8.34 1.65 -19.81
N ASP A 682 -9.25 2.57 -20.13
CA ASP A 682 -10.01 2.58 -21.39
C ASP A 682 -9.92 3.96 -22.06
N ASP A 683 -8.81 4.21 -22.77
CA ASP A 683 -8.74 5.02 -24.02
C ASP A 683 -7.39 4.81 -24.74
#